data_AF-A0A496DCS6-F1
#
_entry.id   AF-A0A496DCS6-F1
#
_cell.length_a   1.000
_cell.length_b   1.000
_cell.length_c   1.000
_cell.angle_alpha   90.00
_cell.angle_beta   90.00
_cell.angle_gamma   90.00
#
_symmetry.space_group_name_H-M   'P 1'
#
loop_
_entity.id
_entity.type
_entity.pdbx_description
1 polymer ?
#
loop_
_entity_poly.entity_id
_entity_poly.type
_entity_poly.pdbx_seq_one_letter_code
_entity_poly.pdbx_strand_id
1 'polypeptide(L)'
;MKKIICCIFLLFSLHQFLMPQTTGRISLAGDWRFELDSADIGEEELWYTKTLINSIKLPGITDEGGYGPEVIETGKLSRLHKYIGKAWYQMDISIPENWKNKNVSLCFERIMWKSKLWLNDQYIDAQESLLTPHYYFLGKLSPGTYRLTLCIDNREIYPIGNEWGHSYGEQTQIIWNGIIGEMIMSSHPDVQISQIRTFPDDTGQLDIEISVLNRSQKEQKAKLCFELRDRKTGKVVNTMESNCRITSGRNRIVESLKVSDVKLWDEFSPSLYELNCSLMSKLGNDVYEPVIFGFRSIGKTEDYITVNGLERYLRGNLDCAVFPLTGYPATDKKSWLHILRSYKDFGLNHVRFHSWTPPKAAFEAADELGLYILSEIFWRDGWMGKELDIEKVEPFLHAELRRIADSYGNHPSLVMLAMGNELGGFDRNKLDPWIKDVKEHDPRHFYTASVRRPVTANSDINFQGDLSSPYPLLFINEGRLSTDWDYSRWYGDASPLPSIQHEVGQWVFYPDWNEVNKYTGNLRARSMESYKKLALKHGVYEQNKEFTQSSGLQSLTLYKENVESLLRTPYCGGFQLLSIQDFPGQGVALVGWLDSFYDNKGIVTPKKVRNWCNTTVPLMRVPSYIYMSVDTLKVGIEVFHFANKDIEDARIDWQLRNDNGYVWDKGTFDHYDIKNAVLNKIGFLSVPLNKIDRSQKLVLEVSIRDTEYKNNWNLWVFTEQKDLKDNSVKETTSVTEAIDYLKAGKNVVLWAHRLGGNKNAGYAHWKPTFWQAGDQGNEGFTNGAVIRNTHPAFNNFPTDNYLDFQWFEICQGGRGFDLEGFPSTIRPIVQPIHDFHFNRKLGSIMEFVSKEGGRILICGYNLVDSLEKRPAARTLKNSLLRYVASSGFQPSDIIDYDWMKRELYDINTSYLASGEFEKAYLYVKAGGRWEQNGVTEWALEKDASTFYETDKYGYRVHCDNIIVDKSFSAWQGKKIELDLKLPFDFDGVIKLFLCNPDNKVRKGTVFFNGRETIVDHIPREGKWVTFKLNPGETLLGNIGITLTGLDGRSLLVGEIALMPKQ
;
A
#
# COMPACT_ATOMS: atom_id res chain seq x y z
N MET A 1 -22.16 -48.19 -58.51
CA MET A 1 -21.74 -47.18 -57.52
C MET A 1 -22.49 -47.32 -56.18
N LYS A 2 -22.40 -48.46 -55.49
CA LYS A 2 -22.94 -48.63 -54.12
C LYS A 2 -22.13 -49.62 -53.24
N LYS A 3 -20.92 -50.01 -53.66
CA LYS A 3 -20.03 -50.92 -52.90
C LYS A 3 -18.61 -50.40 -52.68
N ILE A 4 -18.27 -49.20 -53.15
CA ILE A 4 -16.94 -48.57 -52.95
C ILE A 4 -16.97 -47.47 -51.88
N ILE A 5 -18.16 -47.05 -51.41
CA ILE A 5 -18.31 -45.97 -50.41
C ILE A 5 -18.34 -46.51 -48.96
N CYS A 6 -18.57 -47.81 -48.74
CA CYS A 6 -18.58 -48.39 -47.38
C CYS A 6 -17.20 -48.76 -46.82
N CYS A 7 -16.15 -48.87 -47.64
CA CYS A 7 -14.81 -49.22 -47.14
C CYS A 7 -13.95 -48.00 -46.76
N ILE A 8 -14.34 -46.79 -47.18
CA ILE A 8 -13.61 -45.55 -46.85
C ILE A 8 -14.13 -44.91 -45.55
N PHE A 9 -15.37 -45.22 -45.13
CA PHE A 9 -15.93 -44.74 -43.85
C PHE A 9 -15.55 -45.59 -42.63
N LEU A 10 -14.96 -46.77 -42.81
CA LEU A 10 -14.49 -47.64 -41.72
C LEU A 10 -12.99 -47.51 -41.41
N LEU A 11 -12.25 -46.73 -42.22
CA LEU A 11 -10.83 -46.43 -41.98
C LEU A 11 -10.58 -45.01 -41.45
N PHE A 12 -11.61 -44.16 -41.37
CA PHE A 12 -11.52 -42.79 -40.83
C PHE A 12 -12.15 -42.63 -39.43
N SER A 13 -12.64 -43.70 -38.81
CA SER A 13 -13.24 -43.67 -37.46
C SER A 13 -12.37 -44.33 -36.37
N LEU A 14 -11.07 -44.50 -36.61
CA LEU A 14 -10.15 -45.17 -35.68
C LEU A 14 -8.85 -44.38 -35.40
N HIS A 15 -8.84 -43.06 -35.67
CA HIS A 15 -7.67 -42.19 -35.42
C HIS A 15 -7.98 -40.94 -34.57
N GLN A 16 -9.06 -40.96 -33.80
CA GLN A 16 -9.28 -39.99 -32.73
C GLN A 16 -9.54 -40.74 -31.43
N PHE A 17 -8.85 -40.32 -30.37
CA PHE A 17 -8.69 -40.96 -29.05
C PHE A 17 -7.59 -42.02 -28.93
N LEU A 18 -6.36 -41.61 -29.23
CA LEU A 18 -5.22 -41.94 -28.38
C LEU A 18 -4.40 -40.65 -28.22
N MET A 19 -4.96 -39.71 -27.45
CA MET A 19 -4.09 -38.88 -26.61
C MET A 19 -3.23 -39.88 -25.82
N PRO A 20 -1.90 -39.76 -25.78
CA PRO A 20 -1.14 -40.54 -24.81
C PRO A 20 -1.71 -40.14 -23.44
N GLN A 21 -2.52 -41.01 -22.83
CA GLN A 21 -2.73 -40.95 -21.38
C GLN A 21 -1.32 -40.96 -20.83
N THR A 22 -0.88 -39.87 -20.21
CA THR A 22 0.38 -39.80 -19.47
C THR A 22 0.44 -41.05 -18.59
N THR A 23 1.29 -42.02 -18.95
CA THR A 23 1.14 -43.44 -18.59
C THR A 23 1.40 -43.77 -17.10
N GLY A 24 1.26 -42.79 -16.22
CA GLY A 24 1.45 -42.91 -14.78
C GLY A 24 0.84 -41.78 -13.92
N ARG A 25 -0.07 -40.93 -14.43
CA ARG A 25 -0.72 -39.86 -13.63
C ARG A 25 -2.24 -39.94 -13.73
N ILE A 26 -2.94 -39.74 -12.61
CA ILE A 26 -4.41 -39.72 -12.49
C ILE A 26 -4.81 -38.49 -11.66
N SER A 27 -5.74 -37.69 -12.18
CA SER A 27 -6.32 -36.56 -11.43
C SER A 27 -7.29 -37.05 -10.35
N LEU A 28 -7.28 -36.38 -9.19
CA LEU A 28 -8.18 -36.60 -8.07
C LEU A 28 -9.23 -35.48 -7.92
N ALA A 29 -9.34 -34.60 -8.92
CA ALA A 29 -10.37 -33.58 -8.97
C ALA A 29 -11.76 -34.21 -9.17
N GLY A 30 -12.78 -33.68 -8.51
CA GLY A 30 -14.15 -34.15 -8.61
C GLY A 30 -14.90 -34.05 -7.28
N ASP A 31 -15.88 -34.93 -7.13
CA ASP A 31 -16.71 -35.01 -5.92
C ASP A 31 -16.03 -35.86 -4.85
N TRP A 32 -15.92 -35.30 -3.66
CA TRP A 32 -15.41 -35.96 -2.47
C TRP A 32 -16.51 -36.07 -1.44
N ARG A 33 -16.59 -37.19 -0.72
CA ARG A 33 -17.38 -37.28 0.50
C ARG A 33 -16.73 -36.41 1.57
N PHE A 34 -17.51 -35.80 2.44
CA PHE A 34 -17.05 -34.67 3.25
C PHE A 34 -17.70 -34.65 4.62
N GLU A 35 -17.01 -34.16 5.66
CA GLU A 35 -17.59 -33.73 6.93
C GLU A 35 -16.80 -32.59 7.57
N LEU A 36 -17.51 -31.65 8.22
CA LEU A 36 -16.91 -30.69 9.15
C LEU A 36 -16.71 -31.35 10.51
N ASP A 37 -15.51 -31.24 11.09
CA ASP A 37 -15.19 -31.73 12.42
C ASP A 37 -15.15 -30.58 13.43
N SER A 38 -16.27 -29.85 13.51
CA SER A 38 -16.43 -28.68 14.37
C SER A 38 -16.28 -28.97 15.87
N ALA A 39 -16.36 -30.25 16.26
CA ALA A 39 -16.24 -30.71 17.65
C ALA A 39 -14.89 -31.38 17.96
N ASP A 40 -13.97 -31.47 16.98
CA ASP A 40 -12.66 -32.14 17.10
C ASP A 40 -12.74 -33.62 17.53
N ILE A 41 -13.81 -34.33 17.14
CA ILE A 41 -14.07 -35.73 17.52
C ILE A 41 -13.76 -36.74 16.42
N GLY A 42 -13.48 -36.31 15.18
CA GLY A 42 -13.37 -37.21 14.04
C GLY A 42 -12.25 -38.25 14.13
N GLU A 43 -11.13 -37.91 14.77
CA GLU A 43 -10.05 -38.87 15.05
C GLU A 43 -10.45 -39.84 16.17
N GLU A 44 -11.12 -39.36 17.23
CA GLU A 44 -11.59 -40.18 18.36
C GLU A 44 -12.66 -41.18 17.92
N GLU A 45 -13.60 -40.75 17.11
CA GLU A 45 -14.68 -41.57 16.57
C GLU A 45 -14.29 -42.36 15.30
N LEU A 46 -13.01 -42.32 14.92
CA LEU A 46 -12.44 -43.07 13.79
C LEU A 46 -13.18 -42.82 12.47
N TRP A 47 -13.50 -41.56 12.15
CA TRP A 47 -14.28 -41.23 10.94
C TRP A 47 -13.63 -41.72 9.64
N TYR A 48 -12.30 -41.84 9.61
CA TYR A 48 -11.57 -42.47 8.51
C TYR A 48 -11.94 -43.94 8.23
N THR A 49 -12.54 -44.64 9.21
CA THR A 49 -13.06 -46.01 9.04
C THR A 49 -14.49 -46.05 8.51
N LYS A 50 -15.22 -44.92 8.55
CA LYS A 50 -16.64 -44.79 8.17
C LYS A 50 -16.78 -44.12 6.80
N THR A 51 -17.95 -44.25 6.19
CA THR A 51 -18.30 -43.49 4.98
C THR A 51 -18.86 -42.13 5.42
N LEU A 52 -18.24 -41.04 4.96
CA LEU A 52 -18.73 -39.67 5.20
C LEU A 52 -20.03 -39.42 4.41
N ILE A 53 -20.96 -38.64 4.95
CA ILE A 53 -22.33 -38.55 4.41
C ILE A 53 -22.55 -37.32 3.53
N ASN A 54 -21.83 -36.23 3.78
CA ASN A 54 -21.90 -35.04 2.94
C ASN A 54 -20.96 -35.14 1.73
N SER A 55 -21.03 -34.16 0.81
CA SER A 55 -20.18 -34.11 -0.38
C SER A 55 -19.69 -32.70 -0.67
N ILE A 56 -18.46 -32.58 -1.16
CA ILE A 56 -17.87 -31.31 -1.61
C ILE A 56 -17.12 -31.52 -2.92
N LYS A 57 -17.05 -30.48 -3.75
CA LYS A 57 -16.28 -30.51 -4.98
C LYS A 57 -14.88 -29.96 -4.74
N LEU A 58 -13.86 -30.72 -5.15
CA LEU A 58 -12.46 -30.30 -5.12
C LEU A 58 -11.85 -30.34 -6.54
N PRO A 59 -10.92 -29.44 -6.89
CA PRO A 59 -10.37 -28.38 -6.06
C PRO A 59 -11.41 -27.30 -5.73
N GLY A 60 -11.36 -26.78 -4.52
CA GLY A 60 -12.34 -25.86 -3.95
C GLY A 60 -12.22 -25.77 -2.43
N ILE A 61 -13.06 -24.93 -1.82
CA ILE A 61 -13.06 -24.69 -0.38
C ILE A 61 -14.44 -24.86 0.25
N THR A 62 -14.50 -24.99 1.57
CA THR A 62 -15.76 -25.12 2.33
C THR A 62 -16.76 -24.00 2.04
N ASP A 63 -16.28 -22.77 1.83
CA ASP A 63 -17.10 -21.60 1.54
C ASP A 63 -17.90 -21.76 0.24
N GLU A 64 -17.26 -22.32 -0.80
CA GLU A 64 -17.89 -22.61 -2.11
C GLU A 64 -18.90 -23.75 -2.00
N GLY A 65 -18.67 -24.68 -1.07
CA GLY A 65 -19.60 -25.77 -0.75
C GLY A 65 -20.78 -25.34 0.13
N GLY A 66 -20.83 -24.10 0.60
CA GLY A 66 -21.88 -23.62 1.52
C GLY A 66 -21.73 -24.13 2.96
N TYR A 67 -20.52 -24.56 3.34
CA TYR A 67 -20.24 -25.14 4.65
C TYR A 67 -19.66 -24.11 5.63
N GLY A 68 -20.25 -24.05 6.83
CA GLY A 68 -19.90 -23.10 7.89
C GLY A 68 -20.99 -22.05 8.13
N PRO A 69 -21.00 -21.40 9.30
CA PRO A 69 -21.95 -20.31 9.61
C PRO A 69 -21.81 -19.13 8.64
N GLU A 70 -22.93 -18.48 8.35
CA GLU A 70 -22.94 -17.18 7.69
C GLU A 70 -22.41 -16.11 8.63
N VAL A 71 -21.60 -15.19 8.11
CA VAL A 71 -21.01 -14.08 8.87
C VAL A 71 -21.18 -12.76 8.13
N ILE A 72 -21.36 -11.68 8.89
CA ILE A 72 -21.36 -10.31 8.38
C ILE A 72 -20.29 -9.54 9.14
N GLU A 73 -19.16 -9.30 8.48
CA GLU A 73 -18.00 -8.63 9.06
C GLU A 73 -17.73 -7.32 8.30
N THR A 74 -17.15 -6.34 8.99
CA THR A 74 -16.67 -5.06 8.42
C THR A 74 -15.20 -4.86 8.81
N GLY A 75 -14.50 -4.00 8.07
CA GLY A 75 -13.04 -3.81 8.19
C GLY A 75 -12.21 -4.82 7.38
N LYS A 76 -12.85 -5.86 6.84
CA LYS A 76 -12.30 -6.86 5.92
C LYS A 76 -13.39 -7.36 4.97
N LEU A 77 -13.01 -8.19 4.00
CA LEU A 77 -13.97 -8.86 3.13
C LEU A 77 -14.80 -9.88 3.94
N SER A 78 -16.12 -9.74 3.90
CA SER A 78 -17.04 -10.62 4.59
C SER A 78 -17.25 -11.91 3.80
N ARG A 79 -16.95 -13.06 4.41
CA ARG A 79 -17.23 -14.38 3.85
C ARG A 79 -18.71 -14.71 3.92
N LEU A 80 -19.26 -15.39 2.90
CA LEU A 80 -20.63 -15.89 2.95
C LEU A 80 -20.77 -17.04 3.95
N HIS A 81 -19.81 -17.96 4.00
CA HIS A 81 -19.73 -19.05 4.96
C HIS A 81 -18.32 -19.10 5.55
N LYS A 82 -18.18 -19.20 6.87
CA LYS A 82 -16.86 -19.16 7.53
C LYS A 82 -16.62 -20.44 8.33
N TYR A 83 -15.56 -21.17 7.98
CA TYR A 83 -15.11 -22.33 8.76
C TYR A 83 -13.60 -22.32 9.00
N ILE A 84 -13.21 -22.47 10.27
CA ILE A 84 -11.83 -22.66 10.72
C ILE A 84 -11.85 -23.83 11.72
N GLY A 85 -11.13 -24.90 11.41
CA GLY A 85 -11.17 -26.16 12.14
C GLY A 85 -10.71 -27.34 11.28
N LYS A 86 -10.94 -28.56 11.77
CA LYS A 86 -10.66 -29.78 11.02
C LYS A 86 -11.81 -30.11 10.07
N ALA A 87 -11.50 -30.50 8.84
CA ALA A 87 -12.49 -31.06 7.93
C ALA A 87 -11.97 -32.34 7.28
N TRP A 88 -12.88 -33.30 7.07
CA TRP A 88 -12.57 -34.61 6.53
C TRP A 88 -13.06 -34.72 5.09
N TYR A 89 -12.19 -35.22 4.22
CA TYR A 89 -12.44 -35.41 2.81
C TYR A 89 -12.15 -36.87 2.47
N GLN A 90 -13.05 -37.53 1.76
CA GLN A 90 -12.92 -38.94 1.42
C GLN A 90 -13.34 -39.23 -0.02
N MET A 91 -12.53 -40.00 -0.75
CA MET A 91 -12.88 -40.50 -2.07
C MET A 91 -12.39 -41.94 -2.25
N ASP A 92 -12.92 -42.63 -3.26
CA ASP A 92 -12.38 -43.92 -3.67
C ASP A 92 -11.42 -43.71 -4.85
N ILE A 93 -10.19 -44.18 -4.70
CA ILE A 93 -9.17 -44.17 -5.74
C ILE A 93 -9.01 -45.56 -6.34
N SER A 94 -8.77 -45.64 -7.65
CA SER A 94 -8.53 -46.89 -8.36
C SER A 94 -7.07 -47.00 -8.76
N ILE A 95 -6.42 -48.08 -8.33
CA ILE A 95 -5.07 -48.47 -8.75
C ILE A 95 -5.21 -49.41 -9.95
N PRO A 96 -4.79 -48.99 -11.16
CA PRO A 96 -4.96 -49.80 -12.36
C PRO A 96 -3.94 -50.96 -12.44
N GLU A 97 -4.23 -51.98 -13.25
CA GLU A 97 -3.39 -53.19 -13.36
C GLU A 97 -1.94 -52.88 -13.80
N ASN A 98 -1.75 -51.87 -14.66
CA ASN A 98 -0.43 -51.44 -15.14
C ASN A 98 0.41 -50.69 -14.08
N TRP A 99 -0.14 -50.49 -12.87
CA TRP A 99 0.58 -49.93 -11.71
C TRP A 99 1.03 -51.00 -10.72
N LYS A 100 0.72 -52.27 -10.98
CA LYS A 100 1.20 -53.39 -10.17
C LYS A 100 2.73 -53.33 -10.00
N ASN A 101 3.19 -53.50 -8.76
CA ASN A 101 4.59 -53.42 -8.34
C ASN A 101 5.27 -52.04 -8.51
N LYS A 102 4.53 -50.99 -8.87
CA LYS A 102 5.01 -49.60 -8.89
C LYS A 102 4.69 -48.91 -7.57
N ASN A 103 5.50 -47.93 -7.22
CA ASN A 103 5.28 -47.05 -6.09
C ASN A 103 4.26 -45.97 -6.47
N VAL A 104 3.34 -45.66 -5.55
CA VAL A 104 2.30 -44.64 -5.74
C VAL A 104 2.58 -43.45 -4.84
N SER A 105 2.43 -42.25 -5.39
CA SER A 105 2.57 -40.96 -4.69
C SER A 105 1.37 -40.06 -4.97
N LEU A 106 1.11 -39.12 -4.06
CA LEU A 106 0.09 -38.08 -4.22
C LEU A 106 0.74 -36.70 -4.14
N CYS A 107 0.19 -35.74 -4.88
CA CYS A 107 0.48 -34.33 -4.81
C CYS A 107 -0.83 -33.56 -4.68
N PHE A 108 -0.93 -32.69 -3.68
CA PHE A 108 -1.97 -31.68 -3.54
C PHE A 108 -1.32 -30.30 -3.58
N GLU A 109 -1.63 -29.49 -4.59
CA GLU A 109 -0.90 -28.25 -4.90
C GLU A 109 -0.92 -27.25 -3.76
N ARG A 110 -2.07 -27.04 -3.12
CA ARG A 110 -2.17 -26.08 -2.02
C ARG A 110 -3.26 -26.43 -1.02
N ILE A 111 -2.83 -26.52 0.24
CA ILE A 111 -3.64 -26.78 1.43
C ILE A 111 -3.23 -25.75 2.48
N MET A 112 -4.18 -25.33 3.32
CA MET A 112 -3.94 -24.52 4.50
C MET A 112 -4.43 -25.30 5.73
N TRP A 113 -3.65 -25.61 6.75
CA TRP A 113 -2.18 -25.60 6.87
C TRP A 113 -1.65 -27.04 6.91
N LYS A 114 -2.27 -27.88 7.73
CA LYS A 114 -1.85 -29.27 7.95
C LYS A 114 -2.84 -30.22 7.34
N SER A 115 -2.35 -31.30 6.74
CA SER A 115 -3.19 -32.43 6.33
C SER A 115 -2.64 -33.75 6.84
N LYS A 116 -3.54 -34.64 7.27
CA LYS A 116 -3.26 -36.02 7.66
C LYS A 116 -3.94 -36.96 6.67
N LEU A 117 -3.25 -38.03 6.27
CA LEU A 117 -3.75 -38.95 5.25
C LEU A 117 -3.91 -40.38 5.79
N TRP A 118 -5.02 -41.02 5.40
CA TRP A 118 -5.27 -42.44 5.58
C TRP A 118 -5.59 -43.10 4.24
N LEU A 119 -5.15 -44.36 4.11
CA LEU A 119 -5.54 -45.25 3.02
C LEU A 119 -6.28 -46.45 3.64
N ASN A 120 -7.53 -46.65 3.21
CA ASN A 120 -8.52 -47.45 3.91
C ASN A 120 -8.65 -47.00 5.36
N ASP A 121 -8.15 -47.81 6.30
CA ASP A 121 -8.19 -47.56 7.75
C ASP A 121 -6.81 -47.26 8.33
N GLN A 122 -5.76 -47.26 7.49
CA GLN A 122 -4.38 -47.12 7.92
C GLN A 122 -3.90 -45.69 7.75
N TYR A 123 -3.37 -45.12 8.84
CA TYR A 123 -2.68 -43.84 8.82
C TYR A 123 -1.40 -43.94 7.97
N ILE A 124 -1.20 -42.97 7.08
CA ILE A 124 -0.06 -42.89 6.17
C ILE A 124 0.96 -41.88 6.70
N ASP A 125 0.60 -40.59 6.70
CA ASP A 125 1.51 -39.50 7.05
C ASP A 125 0.76 -38.19 7.31
N ALA A 126 1.48 -37.16 7.76
CA ALA A 126 1.02 -35.78 7.86
C ALA A 126 1.97 -34.83 7.11
N GLN A 127 1.41 -33.80 6.49
CA GLN A 127 2.15 -32.75 5.79
C GLN A 127 1.69 -31.38 6.33
N GLU A 128 2.60 -30.41 6.34
CA GLU A 128 2.35 -29.07 6.87
C GLU A 128 3.04 -28.03 6.00
N SER A 129 2.32 -27.18 5.29
CA SER A 129 2.86 -26.03 4.52
C SER A 129 1.73 -25.02 4.30
N LEU A 130 2.08 -23.75 4.09
CA LEU A 130 1.11 -22.72 3.68
C LEU A 130 1.27 -22.35 2.20
N LEU A 131 2.47 -22.60 1.66
CA LEU A 131 2.95 -21.96 0.44
C LEU A 131 3.42 -22.96 -0.62
N THR A 132 3.56 -24.24 -0.28
CA THR A 132 4.07 -25.30 -1.17
C THR A 132 3.19 -26.54 -1.18
N PRO A 133 3.27 -27.39 -2.22
CA PRO A 133 2.44 -28.59 -2.31
C PRO A 133 2.69 -29.61 -1.20
N HIS A 134 1.64 -30.34 -0.84
CA HIS A 134 1.70 -31.49 0.06
C HIS A 134 1.91 -32.78 -0.73
N TYR A 135 2.97 -33.52 -0.40
CA TYR A 135 3.33 -34.77 -1.05
C TYR A 135 3.17 -35.97 -0.11
N TYR A 136 2.55 -37.05 -0.60
CA TYR A 136 2.41 -38.29 0.15
C TYR A 136 2.97 -39.48 -0.63
N PHE A 137 3.55 -40.44 0.08
CA PHE A 137 4.03 -41.70 -0.48
C PHE A 137 3.19 -42.86 0.04
N LEU A 138 2.46 -43.54 -0.85
CA LEU A 138 1.59 -44.66 -0.50
C LEU A 138 2.29 -46.03 -0.61
N GLY A 139 3.51 -46.05 -1.16
CA GLY A 139 4.23 -47.31 -1.42
C GLY A 139 3.63 -48.09 -2.58
N LYS A 140 3.84 -49.41 -2.59
CA LYS A 140 3.32 -50.30 -3.64
C LYS A 140 1.95 -50.79 -3.27
N LEU A 141 0.97 -50.52 -4.14
CA LEU A 141 -0.41 -50.96 -3.97
C LEU A 141 -0.75 -52.05 -4.99
N SER A 142 -1.59 -52.99 -4.58
CA SER A 142 -2.18 -53.96 -5.50
C SER A 142 -3.20 -53.26 -6.39
N PRO A 143 -3.42 -53.72 -7.64
CA PRO A 143 -4.53 -53.23 -8.44
C PRO A 143 -5.86 -53.43 -7.71
N GLY A 144 -6.72 -52.41 -7.70
CA GLY A 144 -7.95 -52.42 -6.93
C GLY A 144 -8.45 -51.04 -6.55
N THR A 145 -9.50 -51.01 -5.72
CA THR A 145 -10.08 -49.76 -5.20
C THR A 145 -9.66 -49.58 -3.75
N TYR A 146 -9.26 -48.37 -3.40
CA TYR A 146 -8.85 -47.98 -2.06
C TYR A 146 -9.61 -46.73 -1.63
N ARG A 147 -9.97 -46.64 -0.36
CA ARG A 147 -10.55 -45.43 0.21
C ARG A 147 -9.44 -44.49 0.63
N LEU A 148 -9.41 -43.30 0.07
CA LEU A 148 -8.50 -42.24 0.47
C LEU A 148 -9.25 -41.32 1.43
N THR A 149 -8.73 -41.10 2.63
CA THR A 149 -9.31 -40.15 3.60
C THR A 149 -8.25 -39.13 4.01
N LEU A 150 -8.58 -37.84 3.92
CA LEU A 150 -7.72 -36.72 4.28
C LEU A 150 -8.41 -35.87 5.35
N CYS A 151 -7.72 -35.54 6.43
CA CYS A 151 -8.16 -34.55 7.41
C CYS A 151 -7.32 -33.29 7.24
N ILE A 152 -7.95 -32.14 6.98
CA ILE A 152 -7.29 -30.83 6.81
C ILE A 152 -7.60 -29.96 8.02
N ASP A 153 -6.56 -29.43 8.65
CA ASP A 153 -6.62 -28.49 9.77
C ASP A 153 -6.07 -27.13 9.30
N ASN A 154 -6.97 -26.15 9.17
CA ASN A 154 -6.66 -24.78 8.75
C ASN A 154 -6.56 -23.81 9.93
N ARG A 155 -6.46 -24.29 11.17
CA ARG A 155 -6.21 -23.44 12.33
C ARG A 155 -4.78 -22.90 12.32
N GLU A 156 -4.54 -21.89 13.13
CA GLU A 156 -3.19 -21.34 13.33
C GLU A 156 -2.37 -22.35 14.13
N ILE A 157 -1.43 -23.04 13.47
CA ILE A 157 -0.56 -24.04 14.11
C ILE A 157 0.67 -23.36 14.72
N TYR A 158 1.18 -22.34 14.04
CA TYR A 158 2.31 -21.54 14.48
C TYR A 158 1.94 -20.05 14.46
N PRO A 159 2.36 -19.26 15.47
CA PRO A 159 1.96 -17.85 15.64
C PRO A 159 2.59 -16.86 14.64
N ILE A 160 2.81 -17.28 13.38
CA ILE A 160 3.50 -16.49 12.34
C ILE A 160 2.54 -15.58 11.57
N GLY A 161 1.24 -15.85 11.62
CA GLY A 161 0.20 -15.09 10.95
C GLY A 161 -0.71 -14.48 12.01
N ASN A 162 -0.40 -13.26 12.46
CA ASN A 162 -1.47 -12.47 13.07
C ASN A 162 -2.54 -12.19 11.98
N GLU A 163 -3.70 -11.64 12.36
CA GLU A 163 -4.79 -11.35 11.40
C GLU A 163 -4.34 -10.61 10.13
N TRP A 164 -3.16 -9.97 10.16
CA TRP A 164 -2.58 -9.13 9.13
C TRP A 164 -1.72 -9.84 8.08
N GLY A 165 -1.18 -11.04 8.36
CA GLY A 165 -0.30 -11.75 7.45
C GLY A 165 -1.00 -12.22 6.17
N HIS A 166 -0.38 -12.01 5.00
CA HIS A 166 -0.97 -12.40 3.72
C HIS A 166 -0.77 -13.87 3.36
N SER A 167 0.03 -14.65 4.09
CA SER A 167 0.13 -16.12 3.93
C SER A 167 -0.92 -16.88 4.74
N TYR A 168 -1.36 -16.29 5.86
CA TYR A 168 -2.39 -16.80 6.75
C TYR A 168 -3.02 -15.62 7.50
N GLY A 169 -4.21 -15.20 7.08
CA GLY A 169 -4.92 -14.04 7.62
C GLY A 169 -6.28 -13.84 6.95
N GLU A 170 -7.13 -12.96 7.50
CA GLU A 170 -8.47 -12.67 6.96
C GLU A 170 -8.60 -11.28 6.34
N GLN A 171 -7.49 -10.53 6.26
CA GLN A 171 -7.52 -9.14 5.81
C GLN A 171 -7.44 -8.96 4.29
N THR A 172 -7.06 -9.98 3.52
CA THR A 172 -6.91 -9.86 2.04
C THR A 172 -7.31 -11.16 1.37
N GLN A 173 -6.48 -12.21 1.48
CA GLN A 173 -6.98 -13.58 1.41
C GLN A 173 -7.77 -13.92 2.68
N ILE A 174 -8.47 -15.06 2.64
CA ILE A 174 -9.21 -15.62 3.78
C ILE A 174 -8.51 -16.85 4.36
N ILE A 175 -8.90 -17.24 5.57
CA ILE A 175 -8.50 -18.53 6.16
C ILE A 175 -9.47 -19.62 5.68
N TRP A 176 -9.16 -20.23 4.54
CA TRP A 176 -9.99 -21.25 3.88
C TRP A 176 -9.64 -22.67 4.33
N ASN A 177 -10.59 -23.61 4.25
CA ASN A 177 -10.36 -25.05 4.41
C ASN A 177 -10.75 -25.76 3.10
N GLY A 178 -9.90 -26.64 2.60
CA GLY A 178 -10.08 -27.29 1.30
C GLY A 178 -8.76 -27.60 0.63
N ILE A 179 -8.83 -27.94 -0.66
CA ILE A 179 -7.65 -28.18 -1.51
C ILE A 179 -7.86 -27.37 -2.77
N ILE A 180 -6.94 -26.47 -3.10
CA ILE A 180 -6.99 -25.68 -4.33
C ILE A 180 -5.84 -26.10 -5.26
N GLY A 181 -6.05 -25.94 -6.56
CA GLY A 181 -5.06 -26.34 -7.57
C GLY A 181 -5.00 -27.83 -7.86
N GLU A 182 -3.87 -28.27 -8.39
CA GLU A 182 -3.63 -29.62 -8.86
C GLU A 182 -3.76 -30.68 -7.74
N MET A 183 -4.42 -31.79 -8.06
CA MET A 183 -4.57 -32.94 -7.17
C MET A 183 -4.31 -34.20 -7.99
N ILE A 184 -3.14 -34.81 -7.83
CA ILE A 184 -2.68 -35.87 -8.70
C ILE A 184 -2.14 -37.06 -7.91
N MET A 185 -2.49 -38.24 -8.40
CA MET A 185 -1.87 -39.50 -8.04
C MET A 185 -0.92 -39.96 -9.16
N SER A 186 0.30 -40.31 -8.80
CA SER A 186 1.35 -40.71 -9.73
C SER A 186 1.90 -42.10 -9.41
N SER A 187 2.38 -42.82 -10.42
CA SER A 187 3.07 -44.10 -10.26
C SER A 187 4.49 -44.08 -10.80
N HIS A 188 5.41 -44.70 -10.05
CA HIS A 188 6.84 -44.68 -10.32
C HIS A 188 7.46 -46.07 -10.13
N PRO A 189 8.47 -46.46 -10.92
CA PRO A 189 9.25 -47.68 -10.65
C PRO A 189 10.07 -47.56 -9.34
N ASP A 190 10.82 -48.62 -8.99
CA ASP A 190 11.65 -48.64 -7.77
C ASP A 190 12.84 -47.70 -7.82
N VAL A 191 13.36 -47.44 -9.02
CA VAL A 191 14.41 -46.46 -9.27
C VAL A 191 13.76 -45.28 -9.96
N GLN A 192 13.61 -44.17 -9.25
CA GLN A 192 12.84 -43.01 -9.70
C GLN A 192 13.61 -41.72 -9.48
N ILE A 193 13.36 -40.73 -10.32
CA ILE A 193 13.85 -39.37 -10.15
C ILE A 193 12.92 -38.68 -9.14
N SER A 194 13.48 -38.22 -8.02
CA SER A 194 12.69 -37.50 -7.00
C SER A 194 12.76 -35.99 -7.16
N GLN A 195 13.85 -35.45 -7.73
CA GLN A 195 14.01 -34.01 -7.95
C GLN A 195 15.04 -33.74 -9.04
N ILE A 196 14.81 -32.68 -9.81
CA ILE A 196 15.79 -32.10 -10.73
C ILE A 196 15.93 -30.61 -10.41
N ARG A 197 17.18 -30.16 -10.23
CA ARG A 197 17.54 -28.73 -10.14
C ARG A 197 18.45 -28.37 -11.30
N THR A 198 18.15 -27.25 -11.94
CA THR A 198 18.95 -26.70 -13.05
C THR A 198 19.70 -25.46 -12.60
N PHE A 199 20.98 -25.38 -12.96
CA PHE A 199 21.87 -24.24 -12.72
C PHE A 199 22.39 -23.73 -14.06
N PRO A 200 21.54 -23.03 -14.84
CA PRO A 200 21.96 -22.45 -16.10
C PRO A 200 22.72 -21.13 -15.87
N ASP A 201 23.72 -20.83 -16.71
CA ASP A 201 24.43 -19.55 -16.69
C ASP A 201 24.27 -18.75 -18.01
N ASP A 202 24.86 -17.57 -18.08
CA ASP A 202 24.83 -16.72 -19.27
C ASP A 202 25.81 -17.13 -20.38
N THR A 203 26.68 -18.10 -20.12
CA THR A 203 27.60 -18.68 -21.11
C THR A 203 26.99 -19.87 -21.85
N GLY A 204 25.79 -20.30 -21.46
CA GLY A 204 25.12 -21.49 -21.99
C GLY A 204 25.58 -22.79 -21.33
N GLN A 205 26.30 -22.72 -20.20
CA GLN A 205 26.53 -23.87 -19.33
C GLN A 205 25.23 -24.18 -18.57
N LEU A 206 24.91 -25.47 -18.46
CA LEU A 206 23.78 -25.97 -17.70
C LEU A 206 24.24 -27.16 -16.87
N ASP A 207 24.35 -26.94 -15.56
CA ASP A 207 24.54 -28.04 -14.62
C ASP A 207 23.17 -28.53 -14.13
N ILE A 208 23.02 -29.84 -14.08
CA ILE A 208 21.77 -30.54 -13.74
C ILE A 208 22.06 -31.43 -12.55
N GLU A 209 21.48 -31.08 -11.41
CA GLU A 209 21.51 -31.91 -10.22
C GLU A 209 20.25 -32.77 -10.14
N ILE A 210 20.43 -34.07 -9.98
CA ILE A 210 19.36 -35.07 -10.05
C ILE A 210 19.40 -35.88 -8.77
N SER A 211 18.32 -35.80 -8.00
CA SER A 211 18.10 -36.69 -6.89
C SER A 211 17.37 -37.93 -7.39
N VAL A 212 18.00 -39.10 -7.20
CA VAL A 212 17.43 -40.39 -7.58
C VAL A 212 17.22 -41.24 -6.33
N LEU A 213 16.04 -41.82 -6.22
CA LEU A 213 15.70 -42.74 -5.15
C LEU A 213 15.63 -44.16 -5.69
N ASN A 214 16.49 -45.04 -5.19
CA ASN A 214 16.44 -46.46 -5.46
C ASN A 214 15.90 -47.20 -4.24
N ARG A 215 14.69 -47.71 -4.35
CA ARG A 215 14.01 -48.51 -3.32
C ARG A 215 14.29 -49.99 -3.45
N SER A 216 15.02 -50.42 -4.47
CA SER A 216 15.54 -51.78 -4.54
C SER A 216 16.71 -51.91 -3.56
N GLN A 217 16.74 -53.00 -2.79
CA GLN A 217 17.80 -53.28 -1.81
C GLN A 217 19.15 -53.65 -2.47
N LYS A 218 19.33 -53.31 -3.75
CA LYS A 218 20.50 -53.64 -4.57
C LYS A 218 20.86 -52.47 -5.47
N GLU A 219 22.14 -52.37 -5.81
CA GLU A 219 22.60 -51.44 -6.84
C GLU A 219 21.93 -51.75 -8.18
N GLN A 220 21.49 -50.71 -8.89
CA GLN A 220 20.95 -50.81 -10.23
C GLN A 220 21.83 -50.05 -11.22
N LYS A 221 22.07 -50.66 -12.39
CA LYS A 221 22.57 -49.93 -13.55
C LYS A 221 21.38 -49.20 -14.19
N ALA A 222 21.55 -47.90 -14.42
CA ALA A 222 20.54 -47.07 -15.04
C ALA A 222 21.16 -46.17 -16.12
N LYS A 223 20.30 -45.62 -16.98
CA LYS A 223 20.65 -44.67 -18.02
C LYS A 223 19.72 -43.46 -17.91
N LEU A 224 20.30 -42.29 -17.71
CA LEU A 224 19.61 -41.00 -17.79
C LEU A 224 19.60 -40.53 -19.25
N CYS A 225 18.45 -40.05 -19.71
CA CYS A 225 18.27 -39.47 -21.04
C CYS A 225 17.64 -38.09 -20.89
N PHE A 226 18.32 -37.09 -21.44
CA PHE A 226 17.92 -35.69 -21.42
C PHE A 226 17.62 -35.20 -22.83
N GLU A 227 16.53 -34.46 -22.97
CA GLU A 227 16.19 -33.74 -24.18
C GLU A 227 15.84 -32.30 -23.80
N LEU A 228 16.68 -31.37 -24.25
CA LEU A 228 16.51 -29.95 -24.01
C LEU A 228 15.86 -29.29 -25.23
N ARG A 229 14.78 -28.53 -25.02
CA ARG A 229 14.04 -27.84 -26.07
C ARG A 229 13.96 -26.34 -25.83
N ASP A 230 14.04 -25.55 -26.89
CA ASP A 230 13.60 -24.15 -26.86
C ASP A 230 12.07 -24.14 -26.78
N ARG A 231 11.51 -23.55 -25.72
CA ARG A 231 10.08 -23.68 -25.41
C ARG A 231 9.20 -22.95 -26.42
N LYS A 232 9.69 -21.84 -27.00
CA LYS A 232 8.94 -21.03 -27.96
C LYS A 232 8.80 -21.72 -29.32
N THR A 233 9.86 -22.38 -29.76
CA THR A 233 9.94 -23.02 -31.09
C THR A 233 9.66 -24.52 -31.06
N GLY A 234 9.75 -25.16 -29.88
CA GLY A 234 9.66 -26.61 -29.70
C GLY A 234 10.88 -27.38 -30.23
N LYS A 235 11.90 -26.68 -30.75
CA LYS A 235 13.09 -27.28 -31.35
C LYS A 235 13.96 -27.90 -30.26
N VAL A 236 14.38 -29.15 -30.47
CA VAL A 236 15.43 -29.78 -29.65
C VAL A 236 16.75 -29.04 -29.89
N VAL A 237 17.31 -28.49 -28.82
CA VAL A 237 18.58 -27.74 -28.85
C VAL A 237 19.76 -28.61 -28.40
N ASN A 238 19.52 -29.61 -27.54
CA ASN A 238 20.54 -30.56 -27.11
C ASN A 238 19.89 -31.88 -26.63
N THR A 239 20.63 -32.98 -26.72
CA THR A 239 20.27 -34.28 -26.14
C THR A 239 21.50 -34.91 -25.52
N MET A 240 21.35 -35.52 -24.35
CA MET A 240 22.44 -36.23 -23.69
C MET A 240 21.96 -37.52 -23.07
N GLU A 241 22.85 -38.48 -23.00
CA GLU A 241 22.63 -39.73 -22.30
C GLU A 241 23.81 -40.01 -21.37
N SER A 242 23.52 -40.45 -20.16
CA SER A 242 24.53 -40.81 -19.16
C SER A 242 24.20 -42.14 -18.52
N ASN A 243 25.20 -43.02 -18.39
CA ASN A 243 25.06 -44.29 -17.68
C ASN A 243 25.50 -44.10 -16.23
N CYS A 244 24.66 -44.47 -15.28
CA CYS A 244 24.90 -44.30 -13.86
C CYS A 244 24.65 -45.61 -13.08
N ARG A 245 25.31 -45.72 -11.92
CA ARG A 245 25.06 -46.78 -10.94
C ARG A 245 24.33 -46.17 -9.76
N ILE A 246 23.14 -46.69 -9.47
CA ILE A 246 22.28 -46.17 -8.41
C ILE A 246 22.33 -47.15 -7.24
N THR A 247 22.98 -46.74 -6.15
CA THR A 247 23.02 -47.51 -4.90
C THR A 247 21.65 -47.51 -4.22
N SER A 248 21.41 -48.44 -3.28
CA SER A 248 20.17 -48.44 -2.49
C SER A 248 20.02 -47.14 -1.70
N GLY A 249 18.83 -46.55 -1.68
CA GLY A 249 18.55 -45.28 -1.00
C GLY A 249 18.61 -44.05 -1.91
N ARG A 250 18.90 -42.89 -1.32
CA ARG A 250 19.01 -41.60 -2.03
C ARG A 250 20.38 -41.46 -2.67
N ASN A 251 20.41 -41.03 -3.92
CA ASN A 251 21.61 -40.79 -4.69
C ASN A 251 21.53 -39.38 -5.28
N ARG A 252 22.67 -38.68 -5.33
CA ARG A 252 22.82 -37.37 -6.00
C ARG A 252 23.71 -37.57 -7.22
N ILE A 253 23.21 -37.18 -8.38
CA ILE A 253 23.95 -37.25 -9.65
C ILE A 253 24.04 -35.82 -10.19
N VAL A 254 25.20 -35.45 -10.69
CA VAL A 254 25.42 -34.16 -11.35
C VAL A 254 25.85 -34.42 -12.77
N GLU A 255 25.17 -33.80 -13.72
CA GLU A 255 25.46 -33.84 -15.14
C GLU A 255 25.59 -32.41 -15.67
N SER A 256 26.37 -32.23 -16.74
CA SER A 256 26.67 -30.91 -17.28
C SER A 256 26.49 -30.89 -18.79
N LEU A 257 25.84 -29.85 -19.30
CA LEU A 257 25.58 -29.62 -20.72
C LEU A 257 26.09 -28.25 -21.13
N LYS A 258 26.72 -28.18 -22.30
CA LYS A 258 27.02 -26.90 -22.95
C LYS A 258 26.09 -26.71 -24.14
N VAL A 259 25.40 -25.57 -24.19
CA VAL A 259 24.53 -25.18 -25.29
C VAL A 259 25.16 -23.95 -25.97
N SER A 260 25.43 -24.05 -27.26
CA SER A 260 25.90 -22.91 -28.06
C SER A 260 24.75 -21.99 -28.43
N ASP A 261 25.02 -20.69 -28.54
CA ASP A 261 24.07 -19.66 -28.99
C ASP A 261 22.77 -19.61 -28.17
N VAL A 262 22.89 -19.70 -26.84
CA VAL A 262 21.73 -19.59 -25.94
C VAL A 262 21.09 -18.20 -26.02
N LYS A 263 19.77 -18.17 -25.92
CA LYS A 263 19.02 -16.93 -25.69
C LYS A 263 18.83 -16.78 -24.20
N LEU A 264 19.33 -15.67 -23.66
CA LEU A 264 19.24 -15.40 -22.24
C LEU A 264 17.80 -15.05 -21.84
N TRP A 265 17.51 -15.26 -20.55
CA TRP A 265 16.31 -14.84 -19.86
C TRP A 265 16.59 -13.56 -19.06
N ASP A 266 15.80 -12.52 -19.30
CA ASP A 266 15.70 -11.31 -18.48
C ASP A 266 14.36 -10.57 -18.75
N GLU A 267 14.19 -9.37 -18.19
CA GLU A 267 12.97 -8.58 -18.37
C GLU A 267 12.69 -8.14 -19.82
N PHE A 268 13.68 -8.17 -20.70
CA PHE A 268 13.58 -7.74 -22.10
C PHE A 268 13.46 -8.94 -23.04
N SER A 269 14.11 -10.05 -22.69
CA SER A 269 14.18 -11.29 -23.45
C SER A 269 13.80 -12.47 -22.55
N PRO A 270 12.51 -12.73 -22.28
CA PRO A 270 12.08 -13.84 -21.40
C PRO A 270 12.16 -15.21 -22.11
N SER A 271 13.36 -15.62 -22.53
CA SER A 271 13.59 -16.87 -23.26
C SER A 271 13.58 -18.07 -22.32
N LEU A 272 12.73 -19.06 -22.61
CA LEU A 272 12.56 -20.25 -21.78
C LEU A 272 12.93 -21.53 -22.52
N TYR A 273 13.44 -22.50 -21.75
CA TYR A 273 13.81 -23.83 -22.19
C TYR A 273 13.09 -24.89 -21.36
N GLU A 274 12.91 -26.05 -21.95
CA GLU A 274 12.27 -27.20 -21.33
C GLU A 274 13.22 -28.39 -21.34
N LEU A 275 13.54 -28.92 -20.15
CA LEU A 275 14.33 -30.13 -19.96
C LEU A 275 13.41 -31.31 -19.71
N ASN A 276 13.32 -32.20 -20.70
CA ASN A 276 12.69 -33.51 -20.55
C ASN A 276 13.73 -34.52 -20.06
N CYS A 277 13.45 -35.23 -18.97
CA CYS A 277 14.37 -36.19 -18.37
C CYS A 277 13.68 -37.53 -18.10
N SER A 278 14.36 -38.62 -18.47
CA SER A 278 13.93 -39.98 -18.17
C SER A 278 15.07 -40.82 -17.63
N LEU A 279 14.75 -41.75 -16.74
CA LEU A 279 15.66 -42.71 -16.13
C LEU A 279 15.24 -44.13 -16.51
N MET A 280 16.08 -44.82 -17.27
CA MET A 280 15.85 -46.20 -17.69
C MET A 280 16.65 -47.17 -16.84
N SER A 281 16.00 -48.18 -16.27
CA SER A 281 16.66 -49.25 -15.51
C SER A 281 16.03 -50.61 -15.82
N LYS A 282 16.65 -51.70 -15.36
CA LYS A 282 16.06 -53.04 -15.44
C LYS A 282 14.74 -53.17 -14.65
N LEU A 283 14.49 -52.27 -13.69
CA LEU A 283 13.29 -52.26 -12.85
C LEU A 283 12.17 -51.37 -13.41
N GLY A 284 12.38 -50.77 -14.59
CA GLY A 284 11.42 -49.90 -15.26
C GLY A 284 12.03 -48.57 -15.68
N ASN A 285 11.25 -47.83 -16.48
CA ASN A 285 11.57 -46.48 -16.93
C ASN A 285 10.74 -45.48 -16.13
N ASP A 286 11.40 -44.49 -15.57
CA ASP A 286 10.77 -43.34 -14.91
C ASP A 286 10.91 -42.11 -15.81
N VAL A 287 9.86 -41.29 -15.87
CA VAL A 287 9.84 -40.04 -16.65
C VAL A 287 9.49 -38.93 -15.67
N TYR A 288 10.41 -37.99 -15.50
CA TYR A 288 10.19 -36.83 -14.65
C TYR A 288 9.35 -35.77 -15.37
N GLU A 289 8.68 -34.91 -14.62
CA GLU A 289 7.94 -33.80 -15.20
C GLU A 289 8.90 -32.84 -15.91
N PRO A 290 8.51 -32.24 -17.06
CA PRO A 290 9.38 -31.30 -17.76
C PRO A 290 9.78 -30.13 -16.85
N VAL A 291 11.09 -29.87 -16.75
CA VAL A 291 11.62 -28.74 -15.96
C VAL A 291 11.77 -27.54 -16.89
N ILE A 292 11.06 -26.46 -16.56
CA ILE A 292 11.16 -25.19 -17.28
C ILE A 292 12.15 -24.28 -16.57
N PHE A 293 13.07 -23.69 -17.32
CA PHE A 293 14.06 -22.75 -16.81
C PHE A 293 14.46 -21.73 -17.90
N GLY A 294 15.30 -20.75 -17.55
CA GLY A 294 15.89 -19.80 -18.49
C GLY A 294 17.40 -19.64 -18.25
N PHE A 295 18.19 -19.49 -19.31
CA PHE A 295 19.63 -19.20 -19.18
C PHE A 295 19.84 -17.78 -18.71
N ARG A 296 20.42 -17.61 -17.51
CA ARG A 296 20.74 -16.29 -16.96
C ARG A 296 21.83 -16.40 -15.92
N SER A 297 22.54 -15.30 -15.68
CA SER A 297 23.36 -15.13 -14.47
C SER A 297 22.72 -14.06 -13.59
N ILE A 298 22.78 -14.24 -12.27
CA ILE A 298 22.48 -13.17 -11.31
C ILE A 298 23.69 -12.89 -10.44
N GLY A 299 23.91 -11.62 -10.14
CA GLY A 299 24.98 -11.15 -9.27
C GLY A 299 24.65 -9.80 -8.66
N LYS A 300 25.64 -9.15 -8.08
CA LYS A 300 25.46 -7.81 -7.52
C LYS A 300 26.74 -7.00 -7.61
N THR A 301 26.58 -5.69 -7.71
CA THR A 301 27.61 -4.70 -7.41
C THR A 301 27.39 -4.22 -5.97
N GLU A 302 28.07 -3.13 -5.58
CA GLU A 302 27.85 -2.51 -4.27
C GLU A 302 26.43 -1.93 -4.16
N ASP A 303 25.91 -1.37 -5.26
CA ASP A 303 24.67 -0.59 -5.27
C ASP A 303 23.48 -1.30 -5.95
N TYR A 304 23.74 -2.19 -6.90
CA TYR A 304 22.70 -2.79 -7.74
C TYR A 304 22.80 -4.30 -7.80
N ILE A 305 21.66 -4.95 -8.05
CA ILE A 305 21.70 -6.33 -8.55
C ILE A 305 22.11 -6.32 -10.02
N THR A 306 22.70 -7.42 -10.49
CA THR A 306 23.02 -7.65 -11.88
C THR A 306 22.27 -8.87 -12.42
N VAL A 307 21.82 -8.77 -13.66
CA VAL A 307 21.23 -9.88 -14.42
C VAL A 307 21.92 -9.92 -15.78
N ASN A 308 22.57 -11.04 -16.11
CA ASN A 308 23.38 -11.21 -17.33
C ASN A 308 24.51 -10.18 -17.42
N GLY A 309 25.16 -9.90 -16.29
CA GLY A 309 26.25 -8.92 -16.18
C GLY A 309 25.82 -7.45 -16.23
N LEU A 310 24.53 -7.14 -16.39
CA LEU A 310 24.00 -5.78 -16.44
C LEU A 310 23.32 -5.39 -15.15
N GLU A 311 23.63 -4.21 -14.60
CA GLU A 311 22.96 -3.63 -13.44
C GLU A 311 21.48 -3.36 -13.72
N ARG A 312 20.62 -3.68 -12.74
CA ARG A 312 19.17 -3.55 -12.86
C ARG A 312 18.59 -2.69 -11.75
N TYR A 313 17.68 -1.83 -12.15
CA TYR A 313 16.83 -1.05 -11.25
C TYR A 313 15.46 -1.73 -11.15
N LEU A 314 15.07 -2.13 -9.93
CA LEU A 314 13.82 -2.84 -9.69
C LEU A 314 12.66 -1.86 -9.55
N ARG A 315 11.76 -1.85 -10.54
CA ARG A 315 10.51 -1.09 -10.53
C ARG A 315 9.41 -2.03 -10.10
N GLY A 316 9.13 -2.02 -8.80
CA GLY A 316 8.31 -3.03 -8.13
C GLY A 316 6.89 -2.60 -7.81
N ASN A 317 5.95 -3.56 -7.89
CA ASN A 317 4.67 -3.49 -7.17
C ASN A 317 4.64 -4.50 -6.03
N LEU A 318 3.83 -4.19 -5.02
CA LEU A 318 3.54 -5.06 -3.90
C LEU A 318 2.21 -5.79 -4.13
N ASP A 319 2.23 -7.13 -3.98
CA ASP A 319 1.06 -8.02 -4.08
C ASP A 319 0.72 -8.67 -2.73
N CYS A 320 -0.54 -8.49 -2.29
CA CYS A 320 -1.07 -8.94 -1.00
C CYS A 320 -2.10 -10.08 -1.09
N ALA A 321 -2.05 -10.94 -2.12
CA ALA A 321 -3.00 -12.05 -2.27
C ALA A 321 -4.49 -11.61 -2.33
N VAL A 322 -4.79 -10.52 -3.06
CA VAL A 322 -6.16 -10.00 -3.20
C VAL A 322 -6.90 -10.75 -4.30
N PHE A 323 -7.84 -11.61 -3.90
CA PHE A 323 -8.71 -12.37 -4.82
C PHE A 323 -10.19 -12.17 -4.46
N PRO A 324 -10.82 -11.06 -4.89
CA PRO A 324 -12.12 -10.60 -4.40
C PRO A 324 -13.29 -11.56 -4.58
N LEU A 325 -13.20 -12.49 -5.54
CA LEU A 325 -14.28 -13.45 -5.83
C LEU A 325 -14.16 -14.74 -5.01
N THR A 326 -12.94 -15.26 -4.88
CA THR A 326 -12.68 -16.59 -4.31
C THR A 326 -12.21 -16.51 -2.86
N GLY A 327 -11.46 -15.47 -2.50
CA GLY A 327 -10.76 -15.33 -1.23
C GLY A 327 -9.45 -16.12 -1.11
N TYR A 328 -9.07 -16.85 -2.15
CA TYR A 328 -7.84 -17.64 -2.22
C TYR A 328 -7.14 -17.42 -3.56
N PRO A 329 -5.81 -17.63 -3.65
CA PRO A 329 -5.06 -17.38 -4.86
C PRO A 329 -5.43 -18.32 -5.99
N ALA A 330 -5.56 -17.78 -7.21
CA ALA A 330 -5.74 -18.58 -8.40
C ALA A 330 -4.52 -19.50 -8.63
N THR A 331 -4.76 -20.74 -9.04
CA THR A 331 -3.72 -21.74 -9.35
C THR A 331 -3.56 -21.96 -10.85
N ASP A 332 -4.16 -21.09 -11.67
CA ASP A 332 -4.06 -21.13 -13.13
C ASP A 332 -3.23 -19.97 -13.68
N LYS A 333 -2.42 -20.25 -14.71
CA LYS A 333 -1.52 -19.26 -15.31
C LYS A 333 -2.27 -18.10 -15.98
N LYS A 334 -3.51 -18.30 -16.46
CA LYS A 334 -4.26 -17.27 -17.16
C LYS A 334 -4.62 -16.11 -16.23
N SER A 335 -5.06 -16.41 -15.01
CA SER A 335 -5.34 -15.41 -13.98
C SER A 335 -4.10 -14.61 -13.64
N TRP A 336 -2.96 -15.28 -13.45
CA TRP A 336 -1.69 -14.60 -13.15
C TRP A 336 -1.13 -13.80 -14.33
N LEU A 337 -1.31 -14.25 -15.57
CA LEU A 337 -0.95 -13.45 -16.74
C LEU A 337 -1.74 -12.14 -16.82
N HIS A 338 -3.02 -12.12 -16.41
CA HIS A 338 -3.80 -10.89 -16.35
C HIS A 338 -3.25 -9.91 -15.30
N ILE A 339 -3.01 -10.39 -14.08
CA ILE A 339 -2.45 -9.59 -12.98
C ILE A 339 -1.07 -9.05 -13.34
N LEU A 340 -0.14 -9.94 -13.67
CA LEU A 340 1.27 -9.60 -13.87
C LEU A 340 1.52 -8.80 -15.16
N ARG A 341 0.69 -9.00 -16.21
CA ARG A 341 0.78 -8.17 -17.41
C ARG A 341 0.37 -6.72 -17.12
N SER A 342 -0.55 -6.50 -16.20
CA SER A 342 -0.89 -5.15 -15.76
C SER A 342 0.35 -4.44 -15.20
N TYR A 343 1.13 -5.11 -14.34
CA TYR A 343 2.39 -4.56 -13.83
C TYR A 343 3.36 -4.22 -14.97
N LYS A 344 3.57 -5.15 -15.90
CA LYS A 344 4.47 -4.95 -17.06
C LYS A 344 4.01 -3.76 -17.93
N ASP A 345 2.71 -3.66 -18.20
CA ASP A 345 2.14 -2.58 -19.00
C ASP A 345 2.34 -1.22 -18.33
N PHE A 346 2.31 -1.14 -17.00
CA PHE A 346 2.61 0.08 -16.25
C PHE A 346 4.11 0.41 -16.13
N GLY A 347 5.01 -0.38 -16.74
CA GLY A 347 6.45 -0.13 -16.78
C GLY A 347 7.26 -0.80 -15.66
N LEU A 348 6.60 -1.66 -14.87
CA LEU A 348 7.21 -2.39 -13.78
C LEU A 348 7.91 -3.67 -14.28
N ASN A 349 8.97 -4.07 -13.59
CA ASN A 349 9.75 -5.28 -13.89
C ASN A 349 9.90 -6.21 -12.67
N HIS A 350 9.39 -5.81 -11.50
CA HIS A 350 9.56 -6.50 -10.24
C HIS A 350 8.22 -6.68 -9.52
N VAL A 351 8.06 -7.78 -8.81
CA VAL A 351 6.89 -8.09 -7.99
C VAL A 351 7.34 -8.63 -6.66
N ARG A 352 6.87 -7.99 -5.59
CA ARG A 352 7.02 -8.47 -4.22
C ARG A 352 5.73 -9.12 -3.79
N PHE A 353 5.77 -10.41 -3.47
CA PHE A 353 4.68 -11.09 -2.78
C PHE A 353 4.83 -10.84 -1.28
N HIS A 354 4.11 -9.84 -0.79
CA HIS A 354 4.29 -9.32 0.56
C HIS A 354 3.76 -10.32 1.58
N SER A 355 4.65 -10.87 2.41
CA SER A 355 4.39 -11.86 3.47
C SER A 355 3.82 -13.20 3.00
N TRP A 356 3.98 -13.55 1.72
CA TRP A 356 3.52 -14.82 1.18
C TRP A 356 4.28 -15.24 -0.09
N THR A 357 4.07 -16.49 -0.51
CA THR A 357 4.58 -17.05 -1.76
C THR A 357 3.39 -17.54 -2.62
N PRO A 358 3.33 -17.15 -3.91
CA PRO A 358 2.21 -17.47 -4.78
C PRO A 358 2.28 -18.92 -5.29
N PRO A 359 1.21 -19.46 -5.91
CA PRO A 359 1.25 -20.78 -6.54
C PRO A 359 2.21 -20.82 -7.74
N LYS A 360 2.56 -22.03 -8.20
CA LYS A 360 3.43 -22.27 -9.37
C LYS A 360 3.02 -21.44 -10.59
N ALA A 361 1.71 -21.31 -10.82
CA ALA A 361 1.15 -20.55 -11.92
C ALA A 361 1.59 -19.06 -11.98
N ALA A 362 1.88 -18.43 -10.84
CA ALA A 362 2.39 -17.06 -10.81
C ALA A 362 3.83 -16.98 -11.31
N PHE A 363 4.68 -17.93 -10.91
CA PHE A 363 6.05 -18.04 -11.40
C PHE A 363 6.08 -18.32 -12.90
N GLU A 364 5.24 -19.23 -13.40
CA GLU A 364 5.11 -19.49 -14.84
C GLU A 364 4.68 -18.24 -15.63
N ALA A 365 3.77 -17.44 -15.09
CA ALA A 365 3.35 -16.19 -15.72
C ALA A 365 4.46 -15.12 -15.69
N ALA A 366 5.19 -15.00 -14.58
CA ALA A 366 6.32 -14.08 -14.45
C ALA A 366 7.50 -14.46 -15.36
N ASP A 367 7.79 -15.76 -15.48
CA ASP A 367 8.78 -16.32 -16.40
C ASP A 367 8.49 -15.92 -17.85
N GLU A 368 7.22 -16.04 -18.27
CA GLU A 368 6.79 -15.69 -19.62
C GLU A 368 6.76 -14.18 -19.90
N LEU A 369 6.60 -13.36 -18.86
CA LEU A 369 6.53 -11.89 -18.97
C LEU A 369 7.89 -11.19 -18.73
N GLY A 370 8.89 -11.89 -18.21
CA GLY A 370 10.15 -11.29 -17.79
C GLY A 370 9.95 -10.34 -16.62
N LEU A 371 9.43 -10.88 -15.50
CA LEU A 371 9.29 -10.19 -14.23
C LEU A 371 10.14 -10.86 -13.16
N TYR A 372 10.80 -10.06 -12.34
CA TYR A 372 11.57 -10.53 -11.19
C TYR A 372 10.66 -10.66 -9.97
N ILE A 373 10.76 -11.78 -9.26
CA ILE A 373 9.96 -12.10 -8.08
C ILE A 373 10.83 -12.02 -6.83
N LEU A 374 10.30 -11.32 -5.83
CA LEU A 374 10.63 -11.46 -4.41
C LEU A 374 9.50 -12.18 -3.71
N SER A 375 9.81 -13.32 -3.10
CA SER A 375 8.85 -14.14 -2.35
C SER A 375 9.10 -14.02 -0.84
N GLU A 376 8.04 -14.07 -0.04
CA GLU A 376 8.11 -14.02 1.44
C GLU A 376 7.33 -15.17 2.08
N ILE A 377 7.44 -15.36 3.40
CA ILE A 377 6.66 -16.40 4.13
C ILE A 377 5.60 -15.78 5.05
N PHE A 378 5.93 -14.72 5.78
CA PHE A 378 5.02 -14.16 6.78
C PHE A 378 5.31 -12.68 7.10
N TRP A 379 4.44 -12.06 7.90
CA TRP A 379 4.61 -10.69 8.40
C TRP A 379 4.51 -10.68 9.92
N ARG A 380 5.52 -10.10 10.56
CA ARG A 380 5.47 -9.82 11.99
C ARG A 380 6.35 -8.63 12.32
N ASP A 381 5.76 -7.53 12.77
CA ASP A 381 6.48 -6.40 13.35
C ASP A 381 6.38 -6.40 14.88
N GLY A 382 7.40 -5.87 15.55
CA GLY A 382 7.53 -5.83 17.01
C GLY A 382 6.43 -5.03 17.70
N TRP A 383 5.75 -4.11 17.01
CA TRP A 383 4.59 -3.39 17.57
C TRP A 383 3.29 -4.21 17.55
N MET A 384 3.23 -5.33 16.82
CA MET A 384 2.02 -6.14 16.63
C MET A 384 1.73 -7.13 17.79
N GLY A 385 2.32 -6.92 18.97
CA GLY A 385 2.09 -7.73 20.17
C GLY A 385 3.01 -8.95 20.33
N LYS A 386 2.82 -9.69 21.46
CA LYS A 386 3.71 -10.72 22.06
C LYS A 386 4.77 -11.28 21.11
N GLU A 387 6.04 -11.15 21.50
CA GLU A 387 7.21 -11.65 20.77
C GLU A 387 6.94 -13.01 20.11
N LEU A 388 7.23 -13.13 18.81
CA LEU A 388 7.22 -14.43 18.14
C LEU A 388 8.23 -15.31 18.87
N ASP A 389 7.76 -16.42 19.42
CA ASP A 389 8.63 -17.43 20.01
C ASP A 389 9.37 -18.13 18.87
N ILE A 390 10.52 -17.56 18.49
CA ILE A 390 11.38 -18.00 17.38
C ILE A 390 11.61 -19.51 17.48
N GLU A 391 11.86 -20.06 18.66
CA GLU A 391 12.14 -21.50 18.86
C GLU A 391 10.93 -22.38 18.53
N LYS A 392 9.71 -21.90 18.76
CA LYS A 392 8.49 -22.65 18.38
C LYS A 392 8.21 -22.63 16.89
N VAL A 393 8.57 -21.56 16.19
CA VAL A 393 8.27 -21.39 14.77
C VAL A 393 9.42 -21.79 13.85
N GLU A 394 10.64 -21.88 14.41
CA GLU A 394 11.88 -22.20 13.71
C GLU A 394 11.77 -23.46 12.84
N PRO A 395 11.30 -24.62 13.33
CA PRO A 395 11.23 -25.81 12.50
C PRO A 395 10.33 -25.64 11.27
N PHE A 396 9.23 -24.90 11.42
CA PHE A 396 8.30 -24.65 10.32
C PHE A 396 8.88 -23.67 9.30
N LEU A 397 9.35 -22.50 9.74
CA LEU A 397 9.86 -21.46 8.84
C LEU A 397 11.09 -21.92 8.08
N HIS A 398 11.98 -22.67 8.75
CA HIS A 398 13.17 -23.25 8.13
C HIS A 398 12.81 -24.29 7.05
N ALA A 399 11.88 -25.20 7.36
CA ALA A 399 11.38 -26.17 6.38
C ALA A 399 10.65 -25.48 5.21
N GLU A 400 9.87 -24.43 5.47
CA GLU A 400 9.13 -23.69 4.44
C GLU A 400 10.06 -22.97 3.47
N LEU A 401 11.14 -22.33 3.95
CA LEU A 401 12.18 -21.72 3.11
C LEU A 401 12.78 -22.73 2.11
N ARG A 402 13.18 -23.91 2.62
CA ARG A 402 13.74 -24.97 1.76
C ARG A 402 12.71 -25.51 0.78
N ARG A 403 11.47 -25.72 1.21
CA ARG A 403 10.39 -26.18 0.31
C ARG A 403 10.08 -25.20 -0.80
N ILE A 404 10.10 -23.89 -0.52
CA ILE A 404 9.92 -22.85 -1.55
C ILE A 404 11.05 -22.91 -2.57
N ALA A 405 12.31 -22.99 -2.10
CA ALA A 405 13.48 -23.16 -2.95
C ALA A 405 13.42 -24.45 -3.81
N ASP A 406 12.96 -25.56 -3.21
CA ASP A 406 12.81 -26.84 -3.87
C ASP A 406 11.69 -26.87 -4.91
N SER A 407 10.55 -26.24 -4.60
CA SER A 407 9.35 -26.26 -5.43
C SER A 407 9.43 -25.28 -6.59
N TYR A 408 10.03 -24.09 -6.35
CA TYR A 408 9.96 -22.98 -7.30
C TYR A 408 11.32 -22.50 -7.80
N GLY A 409 12.45 -22.99 -7.27
CA GLY A 409 13.77 -22.42 -7.60
C GLY A 409 14.30 -22.67 -9.01
N ASN A 410 13.64 -23.51 -9.82
CA ASN A 410 13.96 -23.61 -11.26
C ASN A 410 13.38 -22.46 -12.09
N HIS A 411 12.38 -21.72 -11.55
CA HIS A 411 11.78 -20.60 -12.25
C HIS A 411 12.77 -19.42 -12.31
N PRO A 412 13.17 -18.95 -13.51
CA PRO A 412 14.08 -17.83 -13.63
C PRO A 412 13.48 -16.52 -13.07
N SER A 413 12.15 -16.41 -12.93
CA SER A 413 11.53 -15.26 -12.26
C SER A 413 11.85 -15.19 -10.77
N LEU A 414 12.11 -16.30 -10.07
CA LEU A 414 12.49 -16.22 -8.66
C LEU A 414 13.92 -15.65 -8.57
N VAL A 415 14.02 -14.39 -8.14
CA VAL A 415 15.31 -13.68 -8.01
C VAL A 415 15.68 -13.52 -6.54
N MET A 416 14.68 -13.31 -5.69
CA MET A 416 14.88 -13.05 -4.26
C MET A 416 13.92 -13.89 -3.40
N LEU A 417 14.42 -14.41 -2.29
CA LEU A 417 13.62 -15.06 -1.25
C LEU A 417 13.91 -14.39 0.10
N ALA A 418 12.86 -13.91 0.75
CA ALA A 418 12.92 -13.36 2.09
C ALA A 418 12.12 -14.23 3.06
N MET A 419 12.52 -14.23 4.33
CA MET A 419 11.75 -14.93 5.36
C MET A 419 10.43 -14.23 5.64
N GLY A 420 10.44 -12.91 5.74
CA GLY A 420 9.22 -12.16 6.01
C GLY A 420 9.35 -10.65 5.90
N ASN A 421 8.24 -9.99 6.18
CA ASN A 421 8.15 -8.54 6.22
C ASN A 421 8.40 -8.00 7.62
N GLU A 422 9.11 -6.87 7.71
CA GLU A 422 9.16 -5.99 8.88
C GLU A 422 9.43 -6.71 10.19
N LEU A 423 10.35 -7.67 10.17
CA LEU A 423 10.81 -8.42 11.33
C LEU A 423 11.60 -7.56 12.36
N GLY A 424 11.16 -6.33 12.58
CA GLY A 424 11.59 -5.45 13.64
C GLY A 424 11.35 -6.04 15.02
N GLY A 425 12.33 -5.89 15.91
CA GLY A 425 12.27 -6.45 17.25
C GLY A 425 12.78 -7.90 17.34
N PHE A 426 13.08 -8.56 16.21
CA PHE A 426 13.68 -9.88 16.21
C PHE A 426 15.21 -9.85 16.28
N ASP A 427 15.80 -10.86 16.94
CA ASP A 427 17.25 -11.01 17.05
C ASP A 427 17.85 -11.46 15.72
N ARG A 428 18.58 -10.53 15.08
CA ARG A 428 19.29 -10.77 13.82
C ARG A 428 20.21 -11.99 13.87
N ASN A 429 20.82 -12.29 15.03
CA ASN A 429 21.75 -13.41 15.18
C ASN A 429 21.03 -14.76 15.19
N LYS A 430 19.73 -14.78 15.52
CA LYS A 430 18.89 -15.98 15.46
C LYS A 430 18.36 -16.24 14.05
N LEU A 431 18.11 -15.18 13.27
CA LEU A 431 17.61 -15.28 11.89
C LEU A 431 18.72 -15.63 10.88
N ASP A 432 19.93 -15.11 11.11
CA ASP A 432 21.05 -15.23 10.15
C ASP A 432 21.45 -16.68 9.80
N PRO A 433 21.52 -17.64 10.73
CA PRO A 433 21.87 -19.03 10.41
C PRO A 433 20.90 -19.68 9.41
N TRP A 434 19.62 -19.29 9.40
CA TRP A 434 18.64 -19.83 8.47
C TRP A 434 18.81 -19.28 7.06
N ILE A 435 19.20 -18.01 6.94
CA ILE A 435 19.56 -17.40 5.66
C ILE A 435 20.82 -18.04 5.08
N LYS A 436 21.81 -18.31 5.93
CA LYS A 436 22.99 -19.07 5.53
C LYS A 436 22.61 -20.47 5.05
N ASP A 437 21.79 -21.20 5.82
CA ASP A 437 21.42 -22.57 5.51
C ASP A 437 20.64 -22.71 4.19
N VAL A 438 19.62 -21.87 3.96
CA VAL A 438 18.84 -21.95 2.71
C VAL A 438 19.70 -21.61 1.50
N LYS A 439 20.66 -20.68 1.64
CA LYS A 439 21.61 -20.30 0.59
C LYS A 439 22.61 -21.41 0.26
N GLU A 440 23.04 -22.18 1.27
CA GLU A 440 23.86 -23.38 1.07
C GLU A 440 23.05 -24.53 0.44
N HIS A 441 21.77 -24.67 0.80
CA HIS A 441 20.85 -25.64 0.22
C HIS A 441 20.50 -25.31 -1.23
N ASP A 442 20.34 -24.03 -1.55
CA ASP A 442 20.02 -23.51 -2.87
C ASP A 442 20.76 -22.17 -3.13
N PRO A 443 21.82 -22.17 -3.95
CA PRO A 443 22.59 -20.95 -4.24
C PRO A 443 22.02 -20.14 -5.42
N ARG A 444 20.84 -20.46 -5.97
CA ARG A 444 20.33 -19.88 -7.23
C ARG A 444 19.75 -18.46 -7.09
N HIS A 445 19.53 -17.97 -5.87
CA HIS A 445 18.77 -16.74 -5.61
C HIS A 445 19.49 -15.81 -4.63
N PHE A 446 19.02 -14.58 -4.51
CA PHE A 446 19.39 -13.70 -3.39
C PHE A 446 18.52 -13.99 -2.19
N TYR A 447 19.14 -14.00 -1.01
CA TYR A 447 18.43 -14.28 0.24
C TYR A 447 18.53 -13.10 1.21
N THR A 448 17.49 -12.90 2.01
CA THR A 448 17.53 -11.93 3.12
C THR A 448 16.59 -12.34 4.24
N ALA A 449 16.91 -11.96 5.48
CA ALA A 449 16.05 -12.27 6.62
C ALA A 449 14.72 -11.53 6.55
N SER A 450 14.74 -10.25 6.20
CA SER A 450 13.55 -9.41 6.28
C SER A 450 13.53 -8.35 5.20
N VAL A 451 12.32 -8.02 4.76
CA VAL A 451 12.05 -6.80 4.00
C VAL A 451 11.79 -5.65 4.98
N ARG A 452 12.36 -4.47 4.71
CA ARG A 452 12.55 -3.33 5.63
C ARG A 452 13.60 -3.50 6.73
N ARG A 453 13.44 -4.48 7.64
CA ARG A 453 14.37 -4.66 8.79
C ARG A 453 14.16 -5.98 9.56
N PRO A 454 15.20 -6.61 10.14
CA PRO A 454 16.62 -6.27 10.06
C PRO A 454 17.31 -6.89 8.82
N VAL A 455 18.45 -6.31 8.45
CA VAL A 455 19.44 -6.95 7.56
C VAL A 455 20.39 -7.81 8.41
N THR A 456 20.74 -9.01 7.94
CA THR A 456 21.66 -9.94 8.62
C THR A 456 22.98 -10.09 7.85
N ALA A 457 23.98 -10.77 8.43
CA ALA A 457 25.31 -10.89 7.86
C ALA A 457 25.33 -11.68 6.53
N ASN A 458 24.43 -12.65 6.38
CA ASN A 458 24.25 -13.44 5.16
C ASN A 458 23.18 -12.87 4.20
N SER A 459 22.61 -11.69 4.49
CA SER A 459 21.72 -11.00 3.55
C SER A 459 22.47 -10.58 2.29
N ASP A 460 21.85 -10.80 1.14
CA ASP A 460 22.42 -10.39 -0.15
C ASP A 460 22.00 -8.98 -0.60
N ILE A 461 20.85 -8.52 -0.11
CA ILE A 461 20.16 -7.30 -0.53
C ILE A 461 19.54 -6.63 0.71
N ASN A 462 19.49 -5.30 0.67
CA ASN A 462 18.83 -4.46 1.65
C ASN A 462 17.51 -3.87 1.11
N PHE A 463 16.55 -3.63 2.00
CA PHE A 463 15.31 -2.92 1.71
C PHE A 463 15.24 -1.68 2.60
N GLN A 464 15.52 -0.53 2.02
CA GLN A 464 15.59 0.73 2.75
C GLN A 464 14.19 1.14 3.22
N GLY A 465 14.04 1.27 4.55
CA GLY A 465 12.82 1.77 5.17
C GLY A 465 12.65 3.30 5.05
N ASP A 466 11.90 3.87 5.97
CA ASP A 466 11.50 5.28 5.93
C ASP A 466 12.70 6.21 5.79
N LEU A 467 12.74 6.94 4.67
CA LEU A 467 13.84 7.86 4.40
C LEU A 467 13.78 9.03 5.41
N SER A 468 12.61 9.56 5.78
CA SER A 468 12.47 10.44 6.96
C SER A 468 11.01 10.66 7.39
N SER A 469 10.80 11.07 8.63
CA SER A 469 9.50 11.43 9.19
C SER A 469 9.18 12.93 8.99
N PRO A 470 7.95 13.30 8.57
CA PRO A 470 6.84 12.42 8.23
C PRO A 470 7.00 11.78 6.83
N TYR A 471 6.79 10.46 6.73
CA TYR A 471 6.84 9.70 5.49
C TYR A 471 5.49 9.74 4.73
N PRO A 472 5.52 9.72 3.39
CA PRO A 472 6.66 10.13 2.57
C PRO A 472 6.92 11.64 2.72
N LEU A 473 8.20 12.02 2.57
CA LEU A 473 8.58 13.41 2.41
C LEU A 473 7.79 13.98 1.24
N LEU A 474 6.98 15.00 1.51
CA LEU A 474 6.65 15.93 0.44
C LEU A 474 7.99 16.49 -0.06
N PHE A 475 8.17 16.53 -1.38
CA PHE A 475 9.33 17.03 -2.14
C PHE A 475 9.60 18.51 -1.86
N ILE A 476 9.87 18.81 -0.59
CA ILE A 476 10.03 20.12 0.00
C ILE A 476 11.51 20.31 0.22
N ASN A 477 12.09 21.26 -0.52
CA ASN A 477 13.44 21.74 -0.28
C ASN A 477 13.34 23.18 0.24
N GLU A 478 13.92 23.45 1.42
CA GLU A 478 13.89 24.77 2.08
C GLU A 478 12.47 25.38 2.18
N GLY A 479 11.46 24.55 2.47
CA GLY A 479 10.07 24.98 2.64
C GLY A 479 9.28 25.20 1.34
N ARG A 480 9.85 24.87 0.17
CA ARG A 480 9.18 24.97 -1.15
C ARG A 480 9.10 23.62 -1.84
N LEU A 481 8.01 23.37 -2.56
CA LEU A 481 7.94 22.22 -3.47
C LEU A 481 9.00 22.37 -4.56
N SER A 482 9.90 21.40 -4.67
CA SER A 482 11.10 21.44 -5.50
C SER A 482 11.47 20.02 -5.96
N THR A 483 12.17 19.87 -7.07
CA THR A 483 12.81 18.59 -7.45
C THR A 483 14.34 18.66 -7.40
N ASP A 484 14.89 19.79 -6.96
CA ASP A 484 16.33 20.00 -6.80
C ASP A 484 16.85 19.43 -5.48
N TRP A 485 16.62 18.13 -5.30
CA TRP A 485 17.07 17.29 -4.18
C TRP A 485 16.96 15.82 -4.59
N ASP A 486 17.52 14.89 -3.81
CA ASP A 486 17.37 13.45 -3.98
C ASP A 486 17.65 12.71 -2.65
N TYR A 487 17.61 11.38 -2.69
CA TYR A 487 17.80 10.52 -1.52
C TYR A 487 19.21 9.92 -1.42
N SER A 488 20.22 10.49 -2.08
CA SER A 488 21.58 9.95 -2.12
C SER A 488 22.20 9.70 -0.73
N ARG A 489 21.83 10.50 0.29
CA ARG A 489 22.32 10.32 1.67
C ARG A 489 21.94 8.98 2.34
N TRP A 490 20.99 8.22 1.78
CA TRP A 490 20.54 6.93 2.33
C TRP A 490 20.96 5.73 1.49
N TYR A 491 21.64 5.95 0.37
CA TYR A 491 22.11 4.91 -0.55
C TYR A 491 23.62 5.06 -0.79
N GLY A 492 24.22 4.16 -1.58
CA GLY A 492 25.68 4.11 -1.76
C GLY A 492 26.37 3.75 -0.45
N ASP A 493 27.34 4.56 -0.02
CA ASP A 493 28.13 4.37 1.22
C ASP A 493 27.28 4.12 2.49
N ALA A 494 26.01 4.51 2.50
CA ALA A 494 25.08 4.25 3.61
C ALA A 494 24.64 2.78 3.72
N SER A 495 24.82 1.96 2.68
CA SER A 495 24.45 0.55 2.68
C SER A 495 25.52 -0.30 1.98
N PRO A 496 26.04 -1.37 2.62
CA PRO A 496 27.04 -2.24 2.00
C PRO A 496 26.44 -3.26 1.02
N LEU A 497 25.14 -3.16 0.72
CA LEU A 497 24.37 -4.06 -0.12
C LEU A 497 23.50 -3.24 -1.06
N PRO A 498 23.16 -3.78 -2.25
CA PRO A 498 22.14 -3.19 -3.10
C PRO A 498 20.87 -2.93 -2.32
N SER A 499 20.33 -1.72 -2.44
CA SER A 499 19.26 -1.26 -1.56
C SER A 499 18.04 -0.77 -2.34
N ILE A 500 16.88 -1.35 -2.03
CA ILE A 500 15.61 -1.09 -2.72
C ILE A 500 14.68 -0.34 -1.76
N GLN A 501 14.03 0.74 -2.21
CA GLN A 501 13.09 1.48 -1.37
C GLN A 501 11.86 0.64 -1.02
N HIS A 502 11.63 0.46 0.27
CA HIS A 502 10.46 -0.18 0.84
C HIS A 502 9.24 0.73 0.71
N GLU A 503 8.12 0.17 0.22
CA GLU A 503 6.76 0.72 0.24
C GLU A 503 6.66 2.22 -0.07
N VAL A 504 6.43 2.53 -1.34
CA VAL A 504 6.34 3.88 -1.87
C VAL A 504 4.89 4.26 -2.15
N GLY A 505 4.48 5.44 -1.69
CA GLY A 505 3.16 6.03 -1.95
C GLY A 505 2.18 5.94 -0.77
N GLN A 506 1.03 5.29 -1.01
CA GLN A 506 -0.06 5.03 -0.05
C GLN A 506 -1.04 6.19 0.20
N TRP A 507 -1.22 7.06 -0.80
CA TRP A 507 -2.27 8.09 -0.79
C TRP A 507 -3.59 7.52 -1.29
N VAL A 508 -4.69 7.95 -0.67
CA VAL A 508 -6.02 7.46 -0.99
C VAL A 508 -6.49 7.94 -2.37
N PHE A 509 -7.12 7.02 -3.09
CA PHE A 509 -7.95 7.25 -4.26
C PHE A 509 -9.41 7.06 -3.85
N TYR A 510 -10.27 8.05 -4.11
CA TYR A 510 -11.69 7.94 -3.76
C TYR A 510 -12.34 6.75 -4.51
N PRO A 511 -13.13 5.91 -3.84
CA PRO A 511 -13.66 4.65 -4.38
C PRO A 511 -14.56 4.85 -5.60
N ASP A 512 -14.59 3.86 -6.51
CA ASP A 512 -15.66 3.73 -7.51
C ASP A 512 -16.80 2.86 -6.92
N TRP A 513 -17.98 3.45 -6.73
CA TRP A 513 -19.12 2.74 -6.14
C TRP A 513 -19.68 1.60 -7.01
N ASN A 514 -19.25 1.49 -8.27
CA ASN A 514 -19.60 0.37 -9.13
C ASN A 514 -18.82 -0.91 -8.77
N GLU A 515 -17.63 -0.77 -8.15
CA GLU A 515 -16.81 -1.91 -7.75
C GLU A 515 -17.57 -2.85 -6.80
N VAL A 516 -18.42 -2.29 -5.93
CA VAL A 516 -19.27 -3.05 -4.99
C VAL A 516 -20.09 -4.14 -5.70
N ASN A 517 -20.54 -3.88 -6.93
CA ASN A 517 -21.37 -4.82 -7.69
C ASN A 517 -20.56 -6.00 -8.27
N LYS A 518 -19.22 -5.94 -8.26
CA LYS A 518 -18.33 -6.97 -8.82
C LYS A 518 -18.08 -8.12 -7.84
N TYR A 519 -18.39 -7.94 -6.56
CA TYR A 519 -18.23 -8.96 -5.51
C TYR A 519 -19.35 -10.02 -5.59
N THR A 520 -19.35 -10.81 -6.66
CA THR A 520 -20.39 -11.82 -6.95
C THR A 520 -20.05 -13.22 -6.45
N GLY A 521 -18.81 -13.45 -5.98
CA GLY A 521 -18.32 -14.74 -5.50
C GLY A 521 -18.64 -15.02 -4.02
N ASN A 522 -17.69 -15.58 -3.28
CA ASN A 522 -17.86 -15.98 -1.87
C ASN A 522 -17.67 -14.84 -0.87
N LEU A 523 -17.21 -13.68 -1.34
CA LEU A 523 -16.89 -12.53 -0.49
C LEU A 523 -17.81 -11.34 -0.79
N ARG A 524 -18.02 -10.49 0.21
CA ARG A 524 -18.76 -9.22 0.12
C ARG A 524 -17.96 -8.08 0.74
N ALA A 525 -17.86 -6.96 0.03
CA ALA A 525 -17.21 -5.74 0.51
C ALA A 525 -18.17 -4.90 1.39
N ARG A 526 -18.55 -5.43 2.56
CA ARG A 526 -19.56 -4.82 3.46
C ARG A 526 -19.18 -3.42 3.95
N SER A 527 -17.88 -3.15 4.14
CA SER A 527 -17.38 -1.80 4.42
C SER A 527 -17.73 -0.84 3.29
N MET A 528 -17.39 -1.18 2.04
CA MET A 528 -17.67 -0.36 0.86
C MET A 528 -19.18 -0.15 0.63
N GLU A 529 -20.01 -1.17 0.88
CA GLU A 529 -21.47 -1.04 0.88
C GLU A 529 -21.95 0.02 1.89
N SER A 530 -21.34 0.05 3.08
CA SER A 530 -21.66 0.98 4.15
C SER A 530 -21.19 2.41 3.82
N TYR A 531 -20.00 2.57 3.26
CA TYR A 531 -19.48 3.86 2.81
C TYR A 531 -20.32 4.43 1.66
N LYS A 532 -20.74 3.60 0.71
CA LYS A 532 -21.69 3.98 -0.35
C LYS A 532 -23.02 4.50 0.21
N LYS A 533 -23.55 3.87 1.27
CA LYS A 533 -24.76 4.36 1.96
C LYS A 533 -24.53 5.72 2.63
N LEU A 534 -23.36 5.95 3.22
CA LEU A 534 -22.99 7.27 3.76
C LEU A 534 -22.91 8.33 2.66
N ALA A 535 -22.33 8.01 1.49
CA ALA A 535 -22.29 8.91 0.35
C ALA A 535 -23.69 9.30 -0.16
N LEU A 536 -24.65 8.36 -0.15
CA LEU A 536 -26.06 8.64 -0.44
C LEU A 536 -26.68 9.55 0.62
N LYS A 537 -26.49 9.22 1.91
CA LYS A 537 -27.01 10.00 3.04
C LYS A 537 -26.54 11.45 3.01
N HIS A 538 -25.25 11.68 2.74
CA HIS A 538 -24.64 13.01 2.71
C HIS A 538 -24.73 13.72 1.35
N GLY A 539 -25.41 13.11 0.36
CA GLY A 539 -25.74 13.75 -0.91
C GLY A 539 -24.52 13.98 -1.82
N VAL A 540 -23.49 13.13 -1.73
CA VAL A 540 -22.29 13.16 -2.58
C VAL A 540 -22.18 11.95 -3.52
N TYR A 541 -23.10 10.98 -3.44
CA TYR A 541 -23.11 9.79 -4.29
C TYR A 541 -23.02 10.09 -5.80
N GLU A 542 -23.82 11.05 -6.28
CA GLU A 542 -23.85 11.47 -7.69
C GLU A 542 -22.54 12.14 -8.15
N GLN A 543 -21.64 12.49 -7.23
CA GLN A 543 -20.33 13.07 -7.53
C GLN A 543 -19.22 12.01 -7.59
N ASN A 544 -19.54 10.71 -7.45
CA ASN A 544 -18.54 9.63 -7.39
C ASN A 544 -17.49 9.73 -8.50
N LYS A 545 -17.91 9.84 -9.76
CA LYS A 545 -16.98 9.96 -10.89
C LYS A 545 -16.09 11.19 -10.81
N GLU A 546 -16.64 12.33 -10.40
CA GLU A 546 -15.88 13.59 -10.24
C GLU A 546 -14.85 13.45 -9.10
N PHE A 547 -15.25 12.82 -7.99
CA PHE A 547 -14.40 12.60 -6.83
C PHE A 547 -13.27 11.62 -7.14
N THR A 548 -13.57 10.44 -7.70
CA THR A 548 -12.58 9.43 -8.10
C THR A 548 -11.54 10.02 -9.05
N GLN A 549 -11.98 10.81 -10.04
CA GLN A 549 -11.07 11.48 -10.99
C GLN A 549 -10.19 12.53 -10.31
N SER A 550 -10.80 13.45 -9.55
CA SER A 550 -10.09 14.56 -8.92
C SER A 550 -9.11 14.10 -7.84
N SER A 551 -9.54 13.22 -6.93
CA SER A 551 -8.66 12.62 -5.93
C SER A 551 -7.55 11.81 -6.59
N GLY A 552 -7.90 11.07 -7.66
CA GLY A 552 -6.97 10.18 -8.33
C GLY A 552 -5.87 10.91 -9.09
N LEU A 553 -6.18 12.00 -9.78
CA LEU A 553 -5.18 12.83 -10.47
C LEU A 553 -4.21 13.49 -9.49
N GLN A 554 -4.72 13.91 -8.31
CA GLN A 554 -3.86 14.45 -7.28
C GLN A 554 -2.93 13.39 -6.68
N SER A 555 -3.47 12.25 -6.23
CA SER A 555 -2.66 11.14 -5.70
C SER A 555 -1.63 10.67 -6.74
N LEU A 556 -2.02 10.57 -8.01
CA LEU A 556 -1.11 10.22 -9.11
C LEU A 556 0.02 11.24 -9.29
N THR A 557 -0.23 12.54 -9.07
CA THR A 557 0.81 13.58 -9.11
C THR A 557 1.88 13.33 -8.04
N LEU A 558 1.45 12.88 -6.85
CA LEU A 558 2.37 12.54 -5.76
C LEU A 558 3.11 11.21 -6.03
N TYR A 559 2.43 10.18 -6.56
CA TYR A 559 3.09 8.95 -6.99
C TYR A 559 4.14 9.21 -8.07
N LYS A 560 3.80 10.04 -9.07
CA LYS A 560 4.73 10.44 -10.12
C LYS A 560 5.97 11.08 -9.53
N GLU A 561 5.81 12.10 -8.69
CA GLU A 561 6.96 12.75 -8.08
C GLU A 561 7.78 11.74 -7.27
N ASN A 562 7.14 10.95 -6.40
CA ASN A 562 7.84 10.05 -5.50
C ASN A 562 8.65 9.00 -6.27
N VAL A 563 8.14 8.50 -7.39
CA VAL A 563 8.90 7.61 -8.27
C VAL A 563 10.05 8.36 -8.93
N GLU A 564 9.80 9.54 -9.50
CA GLU A 564 10.87 10.31 -10.15
C GLU A 564 11.99 10.74 -9.19
N SER A 565 11.71 11.01 -7.91
CA SER A 565 12.74 11.32 -6.93
C SER A 565 13.64 10.11 -6.63
N LEU A 566 13.08 8.89 -6.64
CA LEU A 566 13.86 7.66 -6.54
C LEU A 566 14.65 7.38 -7.82
N LEU A 567 14.11 7.68 -9.00
CA LEU A 567 14.85 7.59 -10.28
C LEU A 567 15.97 8.63 -10.39
N ARG A 568 15.81 9.81 -9.76
CA ARG A 568 16.84 10.85 -9.64
C ARG A 568 17.87 10.55 -8.56
N THR A 569 17.72 9.48 -7.78
CA THR A 569 18.61 9.14 -6.69
C THR A 569 19.69 8.16 -7.17
N PRO A 570 20.97 8.57 -7.24
CA PRO A 570 22.06 7.64 -7.50
C PRO A 570 22.11 6.52 -6.45
N TYR A 571 22.55 5.33 -6.85
CA TYR A 571 22.76 4.16 -5.99
C TYR A 571 21.49 3.53 -5.41
N CYS A 572 20.31 4.09 -5.67
CA CYS A 572 19.04 3.46 -5.33
C CYS A 572 18.82 2.27 -6.28
N GLY A 573 18.74 1.05 -5.76
CA GLY A 573 18.59 -0.18 -6.55
C GLY A 573 17.16 -0.43 -7.05
N GLY A 574 16.18 0.36 -6.64
CA GLY A 574 14.78 0.17 -7.00
C GLY A 574 13.79 0.71 -5.98
N PHE A 575 12.51 0.43 -6.23
CA PHE A 575 11.42 0.72 -5.32
C PHE A 575 10.32 -0.35 -5.38
N GLN A 576 9.46 -0.36 -4.36
CA GLN A 576 8.26 -1.20 -4.30
C GLN A 576 7.05 -0.32 -3.98
N LEU A 577 6.13 -0.15 -4.94
CA LEU A 577 4.89 0.59 -4.73
C LEU A 577 3.94 -0.18 -3.80
N LEU A 578 3.30 0.53 -2.88
CA LEU A 578 2.13 0.04 -2.14
C LEU A 578 0.95 0.97 -2.47
N SER A 579 0.14 0.66 -3.47
CA SER A 579 0.29 -0.32 -4.55
C SER A 579 -0.34 0.33 -5.80
N ILE A 580 -0.30 -0.32 -6.95
CA ILE A 580 -1.09 0.15 -8.11
C ILE A 580 -2.56 -0.29 -8.07
N GLN A 581 -2.87 -1.32 -7.27
CA GLN A 581 -4.22 -1.83 -7.01
C GLN A 581 -4.71 -1.50 -5.60
N ASP A 582 -6.03 -1.47 -5.42
CA ASP A 582 -6.67 -1.35 -4.10
C ASP A 582 -6.61 -2.64 -3.29
N PHE A 583 -6.69 -2.48 -1.97
CA PHE A 583 -6.90 -3.56 -1.01
C PHE A 583 -8.28 -3.40 -0.37
N PRO A 584 -9.21 -4.33 -0.60
CA PRO A 584 -10.57 -4.22 -0.05
C PRO A 584 -10.70 -4.73 1.40
N GLY A 585 -9.60 -5.18 2.03
CA GLY A 585 -9.51 -5.39 3.47
C GLY A 585 -8.32 -4.63 4.08
N GLN A 586 -7.83 -5.02 5.28
CA GLN A 586 -6.97 -4.18 6.13
C GLN A 586 -7.59 -2.81 6.40
N GLY A 587 -8.87 -2.73 6.77
CA GLY A 587 -9.54 -1.43 6.94
C GLY A 587 -9.96 -0.74 5.63
N VAL A 588 -9.78 -1.38 4.47
CA VAL A 588 -10.09 -0.85 3.12
C VAL A 588 -9.04 0.19 2.68
N ALA A 589 -7.89 -0.27 2.24
CA ALA A 589 -6.82 0.58 1.72
C ALA A 589 -6.97 0.86 0.21
N LEU A 590 -7.65 1.96 -0.13
CA LEU A 590 -7.89 2.39 -1.51
C LEU A 590 -6.71 3.21 -2.06
N VAL A 591 -5.57 2.58 -2.30
CA VAL A 591 -4.32 3.24 -2.72
C VAL A 591 -4.00 3.11 -4.21
N GLY A 592 -4.82 2.37 -4.96
CA GLY A 592 -4.57 2.07 -6.36
C GLY A 592 -5.32 2.98 -7.33
N TRP A 593 -4.73 3.19 -8.51
CA TRP A 593 -5.47 3.66 -9.69
C TRP A 593 -6.17 2.51 -10.42
N LEU A 594 -5.87 1.26 -10.04
CA LEU A 594 -6.66 0.08 -10.36
C LEU A 594 -7.52 -0.32 -9.15
N ASP A 595 -8.71 -0.86 -9.40
CA ASP A 595 -9.55 -1.44 -8.36
C ASP A 595 -9.03 -2.82 -7.90
N SER A 596 -9.71 -3.44 -6.93
CA SER A 596 -9.33 -4.75 -6.37
C SER A 596 -9.33 -5.91 -7.39
N PHE A 597 -9.90 -5.69 -8.58
CA PHE A 597 -9.99 -6.66 -9.68
C PHE A 597 -9.03 -6.32 -10.82
N TYR A 598 -8.10 -5.37 -10.61
CA TYR A 598 -7.14 -4.86 -11.60
C TYR A 598 -7.78 -4.07 -12.75
N ASP A 599 -9.05 -3.66 -12.63
CA ASP A 599 -9.69 -2.79 -13.62
C ASP A 599 -9.29 -1.33 -13.39
N ASN A 600 -9.15 -0.59 -14.48
CA ASN A 600 -8.79 0.82 -14.43
C ASN A 600 -9.96 1.68 -13.95
N LYS A 601 -9.75 2.50 -12.91
CA LYS A 601 -10.75 3.46 -12.40
C LYS A 601 -10.99 4.67 -13.34
N GLY A 602 -10.40 4.65 -14.53
CA GLY A 602 -10.49 5.69 -15.55
C GLY A 602 -9.56 6.88 -15.34
N ILE A 603 -8.56 6.78 -14.44
CA ILE A 603 -7.72 7.92 -14.02
C ILE A 603 -6.51 8.09 -14.95
N VAL A 604 -5.79 7.00 -15.24
CA VAL A 604 -4.54 7.03 -16.00
C VAL A 604 -4.35 5.77 -16.83
N THR A 605 -3.79 5.92 -18.03
CA THR A 605 -3.44 4.78 -18.90
C THR A 605 -2.01 4.30 -18.62
N PRO A 606 -1.69 3.00 -18.86
CA PRO A 606 -0.31 2.50 -18.71
C PRO A 606 0.74 3.30 -19.50
N LYS A 607 0.42 3.72 -20.74
CA LYS A 607 1.30 4.57 -21.56
C LYS A 607 1.68 5.89 -20.87
N LYS A 608 0.76 6.51 -20.14
CA LYS A 608 1.02 7.77 -19.42
C LYS A 608 1.90 7.54 -18.19
N VAL A 609 1.76 6.41 -17.50
CA VAL A 609 2.62 6.03 -16.37
C VAL A 609 4.04 5.73 -16.85
N ARG A 610 4.19 5.04 -17.98
CA ARG A 610 5.51 4.77 -18.60
C ARG A 610 6.30 6.01 -19.04
N ASN A 611 5.70 7.19 -19.03
CA ASN A 611 6.44 8.44 -19.23
C ASN A 611 7.32 8.81 -18.02
N TRP A 612 6.99 8.31 -16.83
CA TRP A 612 7.70 8.61 -15.57
C TRP A 612 8.08 7.36 -14.76
N CYS A 613 7.63 6.18 -15.16
CA CYS A 613 8.02 4.89 -14.57
C CYS A 613 8.36 3.89 -15.69
N ASN A 614 9.62 3.83 -16.10
CA ASN A 614 10.08 2.96 -17.19
C ASN A 614 11.60 2.73 -17.10
N THR A 615 12.14 1.98 -18.06
CA THR A 615 13.57 1.72 -18.26
C THR A 615 14.36 2.98 -18.61
N THR A 616 13.75 3.92 -19.33
CA THR A 616 14.35 5.22 -19.66
C THR A 616 13.35 6.33 -19.38
N VAL A 617 13.73 7.32 -18.58
CA VAL A 617 12.86 8.40 -18.13
C VAL A 617 13.63 9.73 -18.14
N PRO A 618 13.20 10.73 -18.92
CA PRO A 618 13.65 12.11 -18.75
C PRO A 618 13.17 12.66 -17.40
N LEU A 619 14.07 13.33 -16.68
CA LEU A 619 13.87 13.87 -15.34
C LEU A 619 14.22 15.36 -15.32
N MET A 620 13.59 16.12 -14.43
CA MET A 620 13.88 17.54 -14.25
C MET A 620 14.29 17.87 -12.81
N ARG A 621 15.19 18.84 -12.68
CA ARG A 621 15.55 19.51 -11.42
C ARG A 621 15.14 20.98 -11.49
N VAL A 622 14.21 21.37 -10.62
CA VAL A 622 13.72 22.75 -10.48
C VAL A 622 13.64 23.16 -9.01
N PRO A 623 13.94 24.42 -8.68
CA PRO A 623 13.84 24.92 -7.31
C PRO A 623 12.38 25.19 -6.88
N SER A 624 11.44 25.29 -7.83
CA SER A 624 10.03 25.45 -7.55
C SER A 624 9.14 24.94 -8.68
N TYR A 625 7.87 24.67 -8.38
CA TYR A 625 6.79 24.51 -9.37
C TYR A 625 6.00 25.82 -9.60
N ILE A 626 6.25 26.84 -8.77
CA ILE A 626 5.54 28.12 -8.79
C ILE A 626 6.55 29.22 -9.11
N TYR A 627 6.26 30.02 -10.13
CA TYR A 627 7.14 31.08 -10.61
C TYR A 627 6.38 32.40 -10.80
N MET A 628 7.10 33.49 -10.71
CA MET A 628 6.66 34.81 -11.14
C MET A 628 7.08 35.08 -12.59
N SER A 629 6.36 35.94 -13.31
CA SER A 629 6.72 36.36 -14.66
C SER A 629 8.05 37.13 -14.71
N VAL A 630 8.51 37.68 -13.58
CA VAL A 630 9.84 38.30 -13.47
C VAL A 630 10.97 37.30 -13.31
N ASP A 631 10.65 36.03 -13.03
CA ASP A 631 11.65 35.00 -12.84
C ASP A 631 12.25 34.54 -14.18
N THR A 632 13.39 33.89 -14.08
CA THR A 632 13.94 33.08 -15.16
C THR A 632 13.79 31.62 -14.76
N LEU A 633 13.04 30.86 -15.54
CA LEU A 633 12.92 29.42 -15.37
C LEU A 633 14.29 28.79 -15.67
N LYS A 634 14.88 28.14 -14.67
CA LYS A 634 16.11 27.34 -14.80
C LYS A 634 15.78 25.89 -14.47
N VAL A 635 16.06 25.00 -15.40
CA VAL A 635 15.75 23.57 -15.24
C VAL A 635 16.98 22.75 -15.59
N GLY A 636 17.43 21.91 -14.66
CA GLY A 636 18.40 20.86 -14.94
C GLY A 636 17.70 19.65 -15.54
N ILE A 637 18.23 19.12 -16.63
CA ILE A 637 17.70 17.94 -17.32
C ILE A 637 18.64 16.76 -17.09
N GLU A 638 18.04 15.66 -16.64
CA GLU A 638 18.70 14.37 -16.43
C GLU A 638 17.93 13.27 -17.16
N VAL A 639 18.59 12.15 -17.44
CA VAL A 639 17.95 10.95 -17.98
C VAL A 639 18.33 9.75 -17.12
N PHE A 640 17.31 9.13 -16.52
CA PHE A 640 17.41 7.81 -15.93
C PHE A 640 17.41 6.76 -17.05
N HIS A 641 18.36 5.82 -17.02
CA HIS A 641 18.48 4.79 -18.05
C HIS A 641 19.00 3.46 -17.49
N PHE A 642 18.11 2.48 -17.35
CA PHE A 642 18.39 1.09 -17.01
C PHE A 642 17.72 0.17 -18.05
N ALA A 643 18.39 0.00 -19.18
CA ALA A 643 18.01 -0.80 -20.33
C ALA A 643 19.07 -1.89 -20.65
N ASN A 644 19.07 -2.43 -21.87
CA ASN A 644 20.04 -3.46 -22.30
C ASN A 644 21.27 -2.91 -23.02
N LYS A 645 21.28 -1.62 -23.36
CA LYS A 645 22.37 -0.97 -24.08
C LYS A 645 22.26 0.53 -23.90
N ASP A 646 23.40 1.21 -24.03
CA ASP A 646 23.47 2.65 -24.13
C ASP A 646 22.64 3.19 -25.31
N ILE A 647 22.24 4.46 -25.23
CA ILE A 647 21.71 5.23 -26.36
C ILE A 647 22.83 6.18 -26.82
N GLU A 648 23.42 5.88 -27.97
CA GLU A 648 24.48 6.68 -28.57
C GLU A 648 23.89 7.84 -29.39
N ASP A 649 24.61 8.97 -29.43
CA ASP A 649 24.26 10.16 -30.23
C ASP A 649 22.81 10.64 -30.03
N ALA A 650 22.30 10.55 -28.80
CA ALA A 650 20.94 10.92 -28.46
C ALA A 650 20.74 12.44 -28.59
N ARG A 651 19.52 12.81 -29.01
CA ARG A 651 19.07 14.20 -29.04
C ARG A 651 17.87 14.34 -28.10
N ILE A 652 17.99 15.25 -27.12
CA ILE A 652 16.97 15.46 -26.12
C ILE A 652 16.23 16.75 -26.45
N ASP A 653 14.97 16.61 -26.85
CA ASP A 653 14.10 17.68 -27.27
C ASP A 653 13.28 18.23 -26.11
N TRP A 654 13.41 19.54 -26.00
CA TRP A 654 12.76 20.53 -25.18
C TRP A 654 11.53 21.28 -25.67
N GLN A 655 10.44 21.38 -24.92
CA GLN A 655 9.43 22.40 -25.21
C GLN A 655 8.68 22.89 -23.98
N LEU A 656 8.56 24.21 -23.88
CA LEU A 656 7.73 24.87 -22.89
C LEU A 656 6.48 25.41 -23.57
N ARG A 657 5.32 24.86 -23.22
CA ARG A 657 4.04 25.19 -23.86
C ARG A 657 3.03 25.70 -22.86
N ASN A 658 2.01 26.43 -23.30
CA ASN A 658 0.81 26.62 -22.48
C ASN A 658 -0.26 25.57 -22.81
N ASP A 659 -1.38 25.60 -22.08
CA ASP A 659 -2.49 24.65 -22.24
C ASP A 659 -3.14 24.65 -23.63
N ASN A 660 -3.05 25.75 -24.37
CA ASN A 660 -3.57 25.85 -25.73
C ASN A 660 -2.58 25.29 -26.78
N GLY A 661 -1.42 24.78 -26.33
CA GLY A 661 -0.37 24.22 -27.18
C GLY A 661 0.59 25.25 -27.76
N TYR A 662 0.43 26.55 -27.45
CA TYR A 662 1.37 27.59 -27.87
C TYR A 662 2.74 27.34 -27.24
N VAL A 663 3.79 27.34 -28.06
CA VAL A 663 5.17 27.11 -27.62
C VAL A 663 5.80 28.44 -27.25
N TRP A 664 6.12 28.62 -25.97
CA TRP A 664 6.85 29.78 -25.48
C TRP A 664 8.31 29.73 -25.84
N ASP A 665 8.92 28.56 -25.65
CA ASP A 665 10.30 28.31 -26.01
C ASP A 665 10.52 26.81 -26.25
N LYS A 666 11.58 26.47 -26.97
CA LYS A 666 11.98 25.10 -27.27
C LYS A 666 13.47 25.04 -27.57
N GLY A 667 14.05 23.86 -27.39
CA GLY A 667 15.46 23.63 -27.70
C GLY A 667 15.77 22.15 -27.83
N THR A 668 17.02 21.88 -28.18
CA THR A 668 17.54 20.52 -28.28
C THR A 668 18.91 20.48 -27.60
N PHE A 669 19.16 19.44 -26.81
CA PHE A 669 20.49 19.05 -26.40
C PHE A 669 20.97 17.98 -27.40
N ASP A 670 21.89 18.34 -28.30
CA ASP A 670 22.38 17.46 -29.35
C ASP A 670 23.62 16.67 -28.90
N HIS A 671 23.78 15.46 -29.44
CA HIS A 671 25.00 14.64 -29.34
C HIS A 671 25.35 14.18 -27.92
N TYR A 672 24.42 13.47 -27.25
CA TYR A 672 24.65 12.89 -25.92
C TYR A 672 24.68 11.36 -25.95
N ASP A 673 25.69 10.78 -25.32
CA ASP A 673 25.69 9.34 -25.04
C ASP A 673 25.01 9.08 -23.69
N ILE A 674 23.83 8.48 -23.72
CA ILE A 674 23.08 8.11 -22.51
C ILE A 674 23.56 6.72 -22.09
N LYS A 675 24.34 6.67 -21.02
CA LYS A 675 24.96 5.46 -20.48
C LYS A 675 23.99 4.67 -19.62
N ASN A 676 24.02 3.35 -19.77
CA ASN A 676 23.22 2.45 -18.95
C ASN A 676 23.68 2.44 -17.49
N ALA A 677 22.73 2.29 -16.57
CA ALA A 677 22.92 2.21 -15.13
C ALA A 677 23.57 3.44 -14.48
N VAL A 678 23.46 4.60 -15.14
CA VAL A 678 23.94 5.88 -14.61
C VAL A 678 22.82 6.91 -14.73
N LEU A 679 22.73 7.82 -13.75
CA LEU A 679 21.91 9.02 -13.89
C LEU A 679 22.63 10.02 -14.81
N ASN A 680 22.18 10.10 -16.05
CA ASN A 680 22.84 10.88 -17.09
C ASN A 680 22.48 12.36 -16.96
N LYS A 681 23.47 13.22 -16.67
CA LYS A 681 23.29 14.67 -16.64
C LYS A 681 23.38 15.22 -18.06
N ILE A 682 22.29 15.80 -18.55
CA ILE A 682 22.23 16.32 -19.93
C ILE A 682 22.68 17.79 -19.96
N GLY A 683 21.96 18.66 -19.26
CA GLY A 683 22.25 20.09 -19.30
C GLY A 683 21.21 20.94 -18.62
N PHE A 684 21.30 22.25 -18.81
CA PHE A 684 20.37 23.21 -18.26
C PHE A 684 19.69 24.00 -19.38
N LEU A 685 18.39 24.20 -19.26
CA LEU A 685 17.67 25.22 -20.02
C LEU A 685 17.41 26.43 -19.14
N SER A 686 17.38 27.61 -19.76
CA SER A 686 17.13 28.88 -19.09
C SER A 686 16.20 29.74 -19.95
N VAL A 687 14.99 29.98 -19.45
CA VAL A 687 13.93 30.68 -20.18
C VAL A 687 13.45 31.87 -19.36
N PRO A 688 13.68 33.12 -19.80
CA PRO A 688 13.09 34.30 -19.17
C PRO A 688 11.56 34.27 -19.29
N LEU A 689 10.85 34.43 -18.17
CA LEU A 689 9.37 34.40 -18.15
C LEU A 689 8.75 35.80 -18.38
N ASN A 690 9.56 36.82 -18.62
CA ASN A 690 9.16 38.23 -18.69
C ASN A 690 8.21 38.59 -19.84
N LYS A 691 8.04 37.70 -20.83
CA LYS A 691 7.06 37.85 -21.92
C LYS A 691 5.65 37.38 -21.53
N ILE A 692 5.49 36.77 -20.36
CA ILE A 692 4.21 36.30 -19.85
C ILE A 692 3.50 37.48 -19.18
N ASP A 693 2.46 37.99 -19.84
CA ASP A 693 1.65 39.12 -19.41
C ASP A 693 0.32 38.70 -18.73
N ARG A 694 0.03 37.40 -18.71
CA ARG A 694 -1.11 36.79 -18.01
C ARG A 694 -0.68 35.53 -17.26
N SER A 695 -1.08 35.44 -15.99
CA SER A 695 -0.89 34.23 -15.17
C SER A 695 -1.46 32.99 -15.87
N GLN A 696 -0.65 31.95 -16.03
CA GLN A 696 -1.02 30.75 -16.79
C GLN A 696 -0.26 29.50 -16.31
N LYS A 697 -0.78 28.33 -16.67
CA LYS A 697 -0.05 27.07 -16.58
C LYS A 697 0.84 26.91 -17.80
N LEU A 698 2.08 26.49 -17.56
CA LEU A 698 3.00 26.02 -18.59
C LEU A 698 3.26 24.53 -18.39
N VAL A 699 3.51 23.83 -19.48
CA VAL A 699 3.89 22.42 -19.51
C VAL A 699 5.28 22.34 -20.13
N LEU A 700 6.27 21.92 -19.35
CA LEU A 700 7.57 21.52 -19.87
C LEU A 700 7.44 20.07 -20.33
N GLU A 701 7.65 19.77 -21.61
CA GLU A 701 7.83 18.40 -22.09
C GLU A 701 9.27 18.21 -22.54
N VAL A 702 9.85 17.08 -22.14
CA VAL A 702 11.20 16.64 -22.52
C VAL A 702 11.08 15.25 -23.15
N SER A 703 11.71 15.05 -24.29
CA SER A 703 11.65 13.80 -25.05
C SER A 703 13.00 13.42 -25.63
N ILE A 704 13.25 12.13 -25.79
CA ILE A 704 14.42 11.64 -26.51
C ILE A 704 13.98 11.37 -27.96
N ARG A 705 14.54 12.11 -28.91
CA ARG A 705 14.14 12.07 -30.33
C ARG A 705 14.25 10.64 -30.88
N ASP A 706 13.33 10.30 -31.78
CA ASP A 706 13.24 8.98 -32.43
C ASP A 706 13.02 7.79 -31.47
N THR A 707 12.58 8.06 -30.23
CA THR A 707 12.16 7.06 -29.26
C THR A 707 10.75 7.34 -28.75
N GLU A 708 10.20 6.43 -27.95
CA GLU A 708 8.93 6.66 -27.24
C GLU A 708 9.10 7.42 -25.92
N TYR A 709 10.34 7.63 -25.45
CA TYR A 709 10.63 8.14 -24.12
C TYR A 709 10.43 9.64 -24.04
N LYS A 710 9.49 10.04 -23.18
CA LYS A 710 9.21 11.44 -22.87
C LYS A 710 8.58 11.59 -21.51
N ASN A 711 8.72 12.78 -20.93
CA ASN A 711 8.09 13.15 -19.68
C ASN A 711 7.67 14.63 -19.71
N ASN A 712 6.76 15.03 -18.82
CA ASN A 712 6.27 16.41 -18.76
C ASN A 712 5.90 16.86 -17.34
N TRP A 713 5.95 18.16 -17.09
CA TRP A 713 5.66 18.74 -15.78
C TRP A 713 4.88 20.05 -15.92
N ASN A 714 3.90 20.22 -15.05
CA ASN A 714 3.13 21.45 -14.92
C ASN A 714 3.92 22.47 -14.09
N LEU A 715 4.10 23.67 -14.63
CA LEU A 715 4.72 24.82 -13.98
C LEU A 715 3.73 25.98 -13.97
N TRP A 716 3.56 26.62 -12.82
CA TRP A 716 2.55 27.66 -12.63
C TRP A 716 3.21 29.04 -12.59
N VAL A 717 2.92 29.89 -13.58
CA VAL A 717 3.54 31.21 -13.72
C VAL A 717 2.52 32.31 -13.41
N PHE A 718 2.85 33.20 -12.49
CA PHE A 718 2.01 34.30 -12.03
C PHE A 718 2.60 35.66 -12.40
N THR A 719 1.79 36.57 -12.91
CA THR A 719 2.22 37.95 -13.18
C THR A 719 2.30 38.76 -11.89
N GLU A 720 3.16 39.78 -11.86
CA GLU A 720 3.10 40.77 -10.78
C GLU A 720 1.72 41.44 -10.71
N GLN A 721 1.14 41.46 -9.50
CA GLN A 721 -0.14 42.09 -9.24
C GLN A 721 -0.07 42.84 -7.91
N LYS A 722 -0.74 43.99 -7.85
CA LYS A 722 -1.09 44.64 -6.59
C LYS A 722 -2.37 44.03 -6.05
N ASP A 723 -2.55 44.10 -4.74
CA ASP A 723 -3.81 43.69 -4.12
C ASP A 723 -4.94 44.59 -4.64
N LEU A 724 -6.01 43.97 -5.15
CA LEU A 724 -7.17 44.70 -5.63
C LEU A 724 -7.97 45.27 -4.45
N LYS A 725 -8.41 46.52 -4.57
CA LYS A 725 -9.39 47.13 -3.68
C LYS A 725 -10.57 47.63 -4.51
N ASP A 726 -11.76 47.10 -4.25
CA ASP A 726 -12.99 47.52 -4.91
C ASP A 726 -14.03 47.89 -3.86
N ASN A 727 -14.44 49.16 -3.83
CA ASN A 727 -15.38 49.67 -2.83
C ASN A 727 -16.81 49.12 -2.98
N SER A 728 -17.12 48.53 -4.14
CA SER A 728 -18.41 47.87 -4.41
C SER A 728 -18.54 46.52 -3.71
N VAL A 729 -17.41 45.91 -3.33
CA VAL A 729 -17.34 44.63 -2.61
C VAL A 729 -17.06 44.88 -1.13
N LYS A 730 -17.77 44.19 -0.24
CA LYS A 730 -17.52 44.22 1.20
C LYS A 730 -16.71 42.99 1.61
N GLU A 731 -15.42 43.18 1.84
CA GLU A 731 -14.56 42.15 2.44
C GLU A 731 -14.71 42.16 3.97
N THR A 732 -14.83 41.00 4.59
CA THR A 732 -14.81 40.85 6.05
C THR A 732 -14.30 39.47 6.46
N THR A 733 -13.83 39.33 7.69
CA THR A 733 -13.55 38.06 8.37
C THR A 733 -14.60 37.73 9.44
N SER A 734 -15.59 38.61 9.65
CA SER A 734 -16.61 38.49 10.70
C SER A 734 -17.93 37.98 10.11
N VAL A 735 -18.47 36.91 10.70
CA VAL A 735 -19.79 36.37 10.32
C VAL A 735 -20.90 37.39 10.56
N THR A 736 -20.85 38.11 11.68
CA THR A 736 -21.86 39.11 12.03
C THR A 736 -21.88 40.23 11.00
N GLU A 737 -20.72 40.79 10.65
CA GLU A 737 -20.62 41.83 9.63
C GLU A 737 -21.08 41.32 8.26
N ALA A 738 -20.72 40.08 7.89
CA ALA A 738 -21.15 39.47 6.64
C ALA A 738 -22.68 39.38 6.55
N ILE A 739 -23.35 38.96 7.63
CA ILE A 739 -24.82 38.89 7.69
C ILE A 739 -25.44 40.29 7.59
N ASP A 740 -24.86 41.30 8.25
CA ASP A 740 -25.36 42.67 8.20
C ASP A 740 -25.25 43.27 6.79
N TYR A 741 -24.12 43.03 6.10
CA TYR A 741 -23.96 43.43 4.70
C TYR A 741 -24.93 42.70 3.75
N LEU A 742 -25.17 41.41 3.98
CA LEU A 742 -26.13 40.62 3.19
C LEU A 742 -27.56 41.14 3.34
N LYS A 743 -28.00 41.45 4.56
CA LYS A 743 -29.31 42.07 4.83
C LYS A 743 -29.44 43.45 4.21
N ALA A 744 -28.33 44.17 4.04
CA ALA A 744 -28.27 45.46 3.33
C ALA A 744 -28.16 45.33 1.80
N GLY A 745 -28.32 44.13 1.24
CA GLY A 745 -28.32 43.87 -0.20
C GLY A 745 -26.95 44.05 -0.87
N LYS A 746 -25.84 43.88 -0.13
CA LYS A 746 -24.49 44.09 -0.66
C LYS A 746 -23.86 42.81 -1.21
N ASN A 747 -22.84 42.98 -2.05
CA ASN A 747 -21.94 41.91 -2.45
C ASN A 747 -20.82 41.79 -1.40
N VAL A 748 -20.62 40.59 -0.87
CA VAL A 748 -19.75 40.31 0.28
C VAL A 748 -18.73 39.24 -0.07
N VAL A 749 -17.50 39.40 0.39
CA VAL A 749 -16.51 38.33 0.46
C VAL A 749 -16.19 38.08 1.93
N LEU A 750 -16.47 36.86 2.39
CA LEU A 750 -16.13 36.40 3.73
C LEU A 750 -14.85 35.54 3.68
N TRP A 751 -13.77 36.05 4.26
CA TRP A 751 -12.49 35.36 4.39
C TRP A 751 -12.49 34.43 5.62
N ALA A 752 -12.99 33.22 5.45
CA ALA A 752 -13.32 32.28 6.52
C ALA A 752 -12.16 31.39 7.02
N HIS A 753 -10.93 31.59 6.56
CA HIS A 753 -9.75 30.79 6.94
C HIS A 753 -9.43 30.70 8.45
N ARG A 754 -10.01 31.59 9.28
CA ARG A 754 -9.88 31.55 10.75
C ARG A 754 -11.17 31.16 11.48
N LEU A 755 -12.23 30.84 10.74
CA LEU A 755 -13.56 30.53 11.26
C LEU A 755 -13.79 29.02 11.36
N GLY A 756 -14.66 28.60 12.27
CA GLY A 756 -14.92 27.19 12.59
C GLY A 756 -13.95 26.59 13.62
N GLY A 757 -14.08 25.29 13.85
CA GLY A 757 -13.28 24.53 14.83
C GLY A 757 -12.03 23.87 14.25
N ASN A 758 -11.36 23.05 15.07
CA ASN A 758 -10.18 22.27 14.64
C ASN A 758 -10.50 21.30 13.49
N LYS A 759 -11.70 20.69 13.49
CA LYS A 759 -12.15 19.81 12.39
C LYS A 759 -12.10 20.51 11.02
N ASN A 760 -12.40 21.80 10.97
CA ASN A 760 -12.48 22.58 9.74
C ASN A 760 -11.10 22.80 9.10
N ALA A 761 -10.03 22.89 9.91
CA ALA A 761 -8.66 22.95 9.41
C ALA A 761 -8.26 21.66 8.67
N GLY A 762 -8.83 20.53 9.10
CA GLY A 762 -8.70 19.23 8.43
C GLY A 762 -9.31 19.16 7.03
N TYR A 763 -10.30 20.00 6.76
CA TYR A 763 -11.11 19.92 5.54
C TYR A 763 -10.53 20.63 4.32
N ALA A 764 -9.34 21.20 4.39
CA ALA A 764 -8.76 21.95 3.27
C ALA A 764 -7.26 21.70 3.09
N HIS A 765 -6.83 20.46 3.28
CA HIS A 765 -5.44 20.06 3.10
C HIS A 765 -5.10 19.80 1.63
N TRP A 766 -3.84 20.09 1.28
CA TRP A 766 -3.31 19.75 -0.03
C TRP A 766 -2.84 18.29 -0.09
N LYS A 767 -2.17 17.78 0.95
CA LYS A 767 -1.75 16.37 0.96
C LYS A 767 -3.00 15.47 1.13
N PRO A 768 -3.25 14.51 0.21
CA PRO A 768 -4.32 13.54 0.38
C PRO A 768 -4.12 12.70 1.63
N THR A 769 -5.23 12.15 2.13
CA THR A 769 -5.25 11.22 3.25
C THR A 769 -4.31 10.03 3.02
N PHE A 770 -3.64 9.63 4.09
CA PHE A 770 -2.92 8.36 4.14
C PHE A 770 -3.92 7.23 4.47
N TRP A 771 -3.83 6.10 3.79
CA TRP A 771 -4.92 5.10 3.71
C TRP A 771 -5.60 4.68 5.03
N GLN A 772 -4.84 4.48 6.13
CA GLN A 772 -5.40 4.02 7.41
C GLN A 772 -6.04 5.12 8.27
N ALA A 773 -5.98 6.38 7.84
CA ALA A 773 -6.28 7.50 8.72
C ALA A 773 -7.78 7.60 9.10
N GLY A 774 -8.68 7.23 8.19
CA GLY A 774 -10.12 7.18 8.44
C GLY A 774 -10.53 6.09 9.42
N ASP A 775 -9.90 4.91 9.34
CA ASP A 775 -10.12 3.79 10.27
C ASP A 775 -9.77 4.13 11.73
N GLN A 776 -8.84 5.07 11.93
CA GLN A 776 -8.46 5.58 13.25
C GLN A 776 -9.44 6.63 13.79
N GLY A 777 -10.57 6.85 13.12
CA GLY A 777 -11.62 7.79 13.52
C GLY A 777 -11.28 9.26 13.31
N ASN A 778 -10.23 9.57 12.54
CA ASN A 778 -9.83 10.94 12.30
C ASN A 778 -10.67 11.57 11.18
N GLU A 779 -11.73 12.28 11.59
CA GLU A 779 -12.66 12.96 10.69
C GLU A 779 -12.10 14.23 10.01
N GLY A 780 -10.80 14.53 10.14
CA GLY A 780 -10.17 15.76 9.66
C GLY A 780 -9.36 15.59 8.37
N PHE A 781 -9.57 14.55 7.58
CA PHE A 781 -8.77 14.30 6.37
C PHE A 781 -9.57 14.44 5.07
N THR A 782 -8.88 14.82 3.99
CA THR A 782 -9.48 15.00 2.67
C THR A 782 -8.64 14.36 1.58
N ASN A 783 -9.33 13.85 0.56
CA ASN A 783 -8.73 13.22 -0.62
C ASN A 783 -8.68 14.22 -1.77
N GLY A 784 -8.13 15.39 -1.48
CA GLY A 784 -8.07 16.53 -2.40
C GLY A 784 -9.33 17.38 -2.42
N ALA A 785 -9.53 18.07 -3.54
CA ALA A 785 -10.74 18.85 -3.79
C ALA A 785 -11.10 18.82 -5.28
N VAL A 786 -12.40 18.80 -5.54
CA VAL A 786 -12.97 19.10 -6.85
C VAL A 786 -12.93 20.61 -7.05
N ILE A 787 -12.38 21.05 -8.18
CA ILE A 787 -12.33 22.46 -8.58
C ILE A 787 -13.17 22.66 -9.83
N ARG A 788 -14.12 23.59 -9.78
CA ARG A 788 -14.89 24.02 -10.95
C ARG A 788 -14.08 25.00 -11.77
N ASN A 789 -13.01 24.53 -12.41
CA ASN A 789 -12.04 25.36 -13.09
C ASN A 789 -12.60 26.22 -14.24
N THR A 790 -13.79 25.89 -14.77
CA THR A 790 -14.53 26.70 -15.75
C THR A 790 -15.42 27.78 -15.13
N HIS A 791 -15.54 27.82 -13.80
CA HIS A 791 -16.33 28.82 -13.10
C HIS A 791 -15.72 30.23 -13.26
N PRO A 792 -16.51 31.30 -13.45
CA PRO A 792 -15.99 32.65 -13.67
C PRO A 792 -15.06 33.18 -12.57
N ALA A 793 -15.17 32.64 -11.35
CA ALA A 793 -14.26 32.88 -10.23
C ALA A 793 -12.77 32.61 -10.57
N PHE A 794 -12.49 31.75 -11.54
CA PHE A 794 -11.13 31.39 -11.98
C PHE A 794 -10.71 32.04 -13.30
N ASN A 795 -11.49 32.96 -13.88
CA ASN A 795 -11.14 33.62 -15.15
C ASN A 795 -9.75 34.31 -15.13
N ASN A 796 -9.26 34.69 -13.94
CA ASN A 796 -7.96 35.33 -13.74
C ASN A 796 -7.00 34.48 -12.90
N PHE A 797 -7.29 33.20 -12.65
CA PHE A 797 -6.44 32.28 -11.91
C PHE A 797 -6.34 30.94 -12.66
N PRO A 798 -5.16 30.57 -13.15
CA PRO A 798 -4.99 29.30 -13.85
C PRO A 798 -5.14 28.13 -12.87
N THR A 799 -6.02 27.18 -13.17
CA THR A 799 -6.19 25.94 -12.40
C THR A 799 -6.80 24.83 -13.25
N ASP A 800 -6.48 23.60 -12.90
CA ASP A 800 -7.19 22.41 -13.36
C ASP A 800 -8.34 22.07 -12.40
N ASN A 801 -9.04 20.97 -12.66
CA ASN A 801 -10.20 20.52 -11.89
C ASN A 801 -9.84 19.75 -10.60
N TYR A 802 -8.56 19.72 -10.23
CA TYR A 802 -8.01 19.10 -9.01
C TYR A 802 -6.91 19.98 -8.40
N LEU A 803 -6.50 19.68 -7.17
CA LEU A 803 -5.44 20.41 -6.46
C LEU A 803 -4.04 20.03 -6.96
N ASP A 804 -3.54 20.75 -7.98
CA ASP A 804 -2.14 20.67 -8.43
C ASP A 804 -1.20 21.57 -7.55
N PHE A 805 0.09 21.66 -7.87
CA PHE A 805 1.14 22.24 -7.02
C PHE A 805 0.92 23.70 -6.59
N GLN A 806 0.27 24.54 -7.41
CA GLN A 806 -0.04 25.92 -7.04
C GLN A 806 -1.01 26.03 -5.86
N TRP A 807 -1.80 24.99 -5.61
CA TRP A 807 -2.69 24.93 -4.46
C TRP A 807 -1.97 24.62 -3.15
N PHE A 808 -0.72 24.17 -3.19
CA PHE A 808 0.05 23.83 -1.99
C PHE A 808 0.11 25.01 -1.00
N GLU A 809 0.53 26.18 -1.48
CA GLU A 809 0.57 27.37 -0.62
C GLU A 809 -0.83 27.92 -0.28
N ILE A 810 -1.84 27.71 -1.13
CA ILE A 810 -3.22 28.19 -0.92
C ILE A 810 -3.91 27.41 0.21
N CYS A 811 -3.70 26.10 0.25
CA CYS A 811 -4.22 25.21 1.28
C CYS A 811 -3.56 25.41 2.65
N GLN A 812 -2.40 26.06 2.74
CA GLN A 812 -1.76 26.34 4.03
C GLN A 812 -2.63 27.29 4.87
N GLY A 813 -3.04 26.82 6.05
CA GLY A 813 -3.99 27.54 6.91
C GLY A 813 -5.40 27.63 6.33
N GLY A 814 -5.73 26.81 5.33
CA GLY A 814 -7.07 26.72 4.76
C GLY A 814 -8.04 25.98 5.67
N ARG A 815 -9.34 26.24 5.47
CA ARG A 815 -10.44 25.56 6.14
C ARG A 815 -11.52 25.13 5.14
N GLY A 816 -12.17 24.03 5.44
CA GLY A 816 -13.40 23.59 4.78
C GLY A 816 -14.55 23.53 5.78
N PHE A 817 -15.77 23.58 5.27
CA PHE A 817 -16.98 23.65 6.08
C PHE A 817 -17.98 22.59 5.66
N ASP A 818 -18.60 21.95 6.64
CA ASP A 818 -19.63 20.96 6.42
C ASP A 818 -20.92 21.63 5.94
N LEU A 819 -21.47 21.14 4.84
CA LEU A 819 -22.69 21.62 4.22
C LEU A 819 -23.90 20.74 4.57
N GLU A 820 -23.84 20.02 5.68
CA GLU A 820 -25.00 19.32 6.23
C GLU A 820 -26.21 20.27 6.35
N GLY A 821 -27.36 19.82 5.86
CA GLY A 821 -28.62 20.58 5.80
C GLY A 821 -28.85 21.32 4.48
N PHE A 822 -27.83 21.51 3.65
CA PHE A 822 -28.03 22.07 2.30
C PHE A 822 -28.52 21.02 1.30
N PRO A 823 -29.22 21.45 0.21
CA PRO A 823 -29.64 20.55 -0.85
C PRO A 823 -28.49 19.71 -1.44
N SER A 824 -28.81 18.47 -1.81
CA SER A 824 -27.85 17.58 -2.49
C SER A 824 -27.37 18.14 -3.83
N THR A 825 -28.09 19.10 -4.42
CA THR A 825 -27.75 19.80 -5.68
C THR A 825 -26.72 20.92 -5.52
N ILE A 826 -26.44 21.40 -4.30
CA ILE A 826 -25.41 22.44 -4.10
C ILE A 826 -24.04 21.88 -4.50
N ARG A 827 -23.30 22.73 -5.21
CA ARG A 827 -22.00 22.43 -5.80
C ARG A 827 -21.05 23.60 -5.53
N PRO A 828 -20.24 23.55 -4.46
CA PRO A 828 -19.22 24.56 -4.19
C PRO A 828 -18.28 24.75 -5.38
N ILE A 829 -17.72 25.95 -5.50
CA ILE A 829 -16.71 26.31 -6.52
C ILE A 829 -15.43 25.50 -6.30
N VAL A 830 -15.03 25.36 -5.03
CA VAL A 830 -14.01 24.39 -4.59
C VAL A 830 -14.60 23.55 -3.46
N GLN A 831 -14.73 22.26 -3.74
CA GLN A 831 -15.32 21.27 -2.84
C GLN A 831 -14.24 20.27 -2.42
N PRO A 832 -13.72 20.37 -1.19
CA PRO A 832 -12.89 19.31 -0.62
C PRO A 832 -13.62 17.97 -0.64
N ILE A 833 -12.88 16.91 -0.97
CA ILE A 833 -13.41 15.54 -0.98
C ILE A 833 -13.14 14.98 0.41
N HIS A 834 -14.18 14.87 1.24
CA HIS A 834 -14.05 14.25 2.54
C HIS A 834 -13.64 12.78 2.38
N ASP A 835 -12.91 12.26 3.36
CA ASP A 835 -12.56 10.86 3.39
C ASP A 835 -13.80 9.95 3.28
N PHE A 836 -13.65 8.84 2.54
CA PHE A 836 -14.77 7.98 2.15
C PHE A 836 -15.38 7.22 3.34
N HIS A 837 -14.69 7.17 4.48
CA HIS A 837 -15.25 6.65 5.73
C HIS A 837 -16.40 7.52 6.25
N PHE A 838 -16.41 8.81 5.91
CA PHE A 838 -17.36 9.79 6.43
C PHE A 838 -18.26 10.42 5.35
N ASN A 839 -17.74 10.66 4.14
CA ASN A 839 -18.49 11.16 2.97
C ASN A 839 -19.31 12.45 3.16
N ARG A 840 -18.96 13.29 4.15
CA ARG A 840 -19.66 14.57 4.34
C ARG A 840 -19.46 15.49 3.14
N LYS A 841 -20.50 16.27 2.80
CA LYS A 841 -20.41 17.29 1.77
C LYS A 841 -19.69 18.51 2.34
N LEU A 842 -18.52 18.84 1.80
CA LEU A 842 -17.72 19.96 2.27
C LEU A 842 -17.72 21.11 1.26
N GLY A 843 -17.37 22.33 1.70
CA GLY A 843 -17.09 23.47 0.83
C GLY A 843 -15.97 24.35 1.38
N SER A 844 -15.07 24.80 0.50
CA SER A 844 -14.01 25.77 0.86
C SER A 844 -14.09 27.06 0.05
N ILE A 845 -14.58 27.01 -1.19
CA ILE A 845 -15.00 28.21 -1.92
C ILE A 845 -16.42 27.99 -2.39
N MET A 846 -17.33 28.86 -1.97
CA MET A 846 -18.76 28.72 -2.20
C MET A 846 -19.42 30.08 -2.33
N GLU A 847 -20.58 30.12 -2.98
CA GLU A 847 -21.33 31.35 -3.20
C GLU A 847 -22.81 31.14 -2.95
N PHE A 848 -23.46 32.20 -2.46
CA PHE A 848 -24.88 32.18 -2.12
C PHE A 848 -25.54 33.55 -2.29
N VAL A 849 -26.86 33.55 -2.38
CA VAL A 849 -27.70 34.75 -2.32
C VAL A 849 -28.55 34.72 -1.04
N SER A 850 -28.78 35.87 -0.43
CA SER A 850 -29.68 36.02 0.71
C SER A 850 -31.11 36.27 0.28
N LYS A 851 -32.07 36.04 1.19
CA LYS A 851 -33.48 36.34 0.95
C LYS A 851 -33.72 37.84 0.72
N GLU A 852 -32.84 38.69 1.24
CA GLU A 852 -32.85 40.15 1.08
C GLU A 852 -32.18 40.63 -0.22
N GLY A 853 -31.63 39.73 -1.03
CA GLY A 853 -30.99 40.03 -2.31
C GLY A 853 -29.49 40.38 -2.23
N GLY A 854 -28.89 40.33 -1.03
CA GLY A 854 -27.44 40.38 -0.88
C GLY A 854 -26.77 39.11 -1.38
N ARG A 855 -25.51 39.18 -1.76
CA ARG A 855 -24.77 38.04 -2.33
C ARG A 855 -23.44 37.87 -1.63
N ILE A 856 -23.04 36.63 -1.37
CA ILE A 856 -21.82 36.34 -0.62
C ILE A 856 -20.98 35.28 -1.33
N LEU A 857 -19.67 35.51 -1.37
CA LEU A 857 -18.66 34.49 -1.63
C LEU A 857 -17.93 34.19 -0.33
N ILE A 858 -17.90 32.92 0.07
CA ILE A 858 -17.21 32.46 1.28
C ILE A 858 -15.96 31.72 0.82
N CYS A 859 -14.79 32.13 1.33
CA CYS A 859 -13.51 31.51 1.02
C CYS A 859 -12.82 31.07 2.32
N GLY A 860 -12.69 29.76 2.51
CA GLY A 860 -12.00 29.14 3.65
C GLY A 860 -10.48 29.08 3.49
N TYR A 861 -9.92 29.39 2.32
CA TYR A 861 -8.45 29.41 2.14
C TYR A 861 -7.84 30.71 2.67
N ASN A 862 -6.61 30.63 3.17
CA ASN A 862 -5.90 31.82 3.64
C ASN A 862 -5.43 32.66 2.44
N LEU A 863 -6.26 33.60 2.02
CA LEU A 863 -5.98 34.55 0.94
C LEU A 863 -5.81 35.99 1.43
N VAL A 864 -5.41 36.17 2.70
CA VAL A 864 -5.22 37.51 3.29
C VAL A 864 -3.86 37.68 3.97
N ASP A 865 -3.24 36.61 4.46
CA ASP A 865 -1.97 36.71 5.17
C ASP A 865 -0.75 36.47 4.26
N SER A 866 0.29 37.27 4.48
CA SER A 866 1.63 37.13 3.85
C SER A 866 1.60 37.00 2.32
N LEU A 867 0.67 37.70 1.65
CA LEU A 867 0.44 37.60 0.20
C LEU A 867 1.65 38.05 -0.63
N GLU A 868 2.56 38.83 -0.05
CA GLU A 868 3.83 39.23 -0.67
C GLU A 868 4.79 38.07 -0.90
N LYS A 869 4.59 36.94 -0.21
CA LYS A 869 5.38 35.72 -0.38
C LYS A 869 4.61 34.59 -1.07
N ARG A 870 3.33 34.81 -1.40
CA ARG A 870 2.38 33.77 -1.84
C ARG A 870 1.66 34.19 -3.13
N PRO A 871 2.33 34.11 -4.29
CA PRO A 871 1.83 34.68 -5.54
C PRO A 871 0.60 33.97 -6.10
N ALA A 872 0.45 32.65 -5.89
CA ALA A 872 -0.74 31.93 -6.29
C ALA A 872 -1.93 32.37 -5.43
N ALA A 873 -1.74 32.48 -4.11
CA ALA A 873 -2.76 32.98 -3.19
C ALA A 873 -3.21 34.41 -3.53
N ARG A 874 -2.26 35.32 -3.79
CA ARG A 874 -2.58 36.70 -4.20
C ARG A 874 -3.37 36.74 -5.50
N THR A 875 -2.96 35.97 -6.50
CA THR A 875 -3.65 35.91 -7.80
C THR A 875 -5.07 35.38 -7.64
N LEU A 876 -5.25 34.31 -6.85
CA LEU A 876 -6.58 33.77 -6.56
C LEU A 876 -7.46 34.80 -5.86
N LYS A 877 -6.95 35.48 -4.82
CA LYS A 877 -7.69 36.56 -4.13
C LYS A 877 -8.23 37.59 -5.11
N ASN A 878 -7.36 38.10 -5.98
CA ASN A 878 -7.71 39.10 -6.98
C ASN A 878 -8.73 38.55 -7.99
N SER A 879 -8.63 37.29 -8.40
CA SER A 879 -9.61 36.64 -9.28
C SER A 879 -11.00 36.58 -8.64
N LEU A 880 -11.08 36.20 -7.36
CA LEU A 880 -12.34 36.15 -6.60
C LEU A 880 -12.96 37.54 -6.44
N LEU A 881 -12.16 38.56 -6.09
CA LEU A 881 -12.65 39.93 -5.96
C LEU A 881 -13.18 40.50 -7.28
N ARG A 882 -12.49 40.26 -8.41
CA ARG A 882 -12.97 40.65 -9.74
C ARG A 882 -14.29 39.97 -10.10
N TYR A 883 -14.42 38.70 -9.76
CA TYR A 883 -15.65 37.96 -10.01
C TYR A 883 -16.82 38.57 -9.23
N VAL A 884 -16.66 38.79 -7.91
CA VAL A 884 -17.69 39.36 -7.03
C VAL A 884 -18.07 40.80 -7.39
N ALA A 885 -17.12 41.59 -7.90
CA ALA A 885 -17.37 42.93 -8.42
C ALA A 885 -18.07 42.94 -9.80
N SER A 886 -18.07 41.83 -10.53
CA SER A 886 -18.60 41.75 -11.88
C SER A 886 -20.12 41.51 -11.92
N SER A 887 -20.74 41.82 -13.07
CA SER A 887 -22.14 41.45 -13.35
C SER A 887 -22.37 39.94 -13.42
N GLY A 888 -21.30 39.14 -13.51
CA GLY A 888 -21.34 37.68 -13.54
C GLY A 888 -21.56 37.02 -12.18
N PHE A 889 -21.41 37.75 -11.07
CA PHE A 889 -21.65 37.21 -9.73
C PHE A 889 -23.15 37.13 -9.45
N GLN A 890 -23.76 36.00 -9.85
CA GLN A 890 -25.19 35.74 -9.77
C GLN A 890 -25.48 34.37 -9.11
N PRO A 891 -25.09 34.18 -7.83
CA PRO A 891 -25.37 32.93 -7.14
C PRO A 891 -26.88 32.71 -7.00
N SER A 892 -27.30 31.45 -7.11
CA SER A 892 -28.71 31.04 -7.01
C SER A 892 -29.06 30.33 -5.71
N ASP A 893 -28.08 29.71 -5.04
CA ASP A 893 -28.31 28.96 -3.82
C ASP A 893 -28.52 29.91 -2.62
N ILE A 894 -29.54 29.63 -1.81
CA ILE A 894 -29.90 30.48 -0.67
C ILE A 894 -28.97 30.22 0.52
N ILE A 895 -28.40 31.28 1.10
CA ILE A 895 -27.62 31.18 2.33
C ILE A 895 -28.51 30.97 3.56
N ASP A 896 -28.10 30.06 4.44
CA ASP A 896 -28.67 29.88 5.78
C ASP A 896 -27.81 30.60 6.82
N TYR A 897 -28.37 31.65 7.44
CA TYR A 897 -27.69 32.42 8.47
C TYR A 897 -27.44 31.63 9.77
N ASP A 898 -28.28 30.65 10.09
CA ASP A 898 -28.08 29.82 11.28
C ASP A 898 -26.96 28.82 11.04
N TRP A 899 -26.86 28.26 9.83
CA TRP A 899 -25.68 27.53 9.40
C TRP A 899 -24.41 28.40 9.48
N MET A 900 -24.43 29.64 8.98
CA MET A 900 -23.24 30.53 9.06
C MET A 900 -22.79 30.73 10.49
N LYS A 901 -23.70 31.01 11.42
CA LYS A 901 -23.35 31.21 12.84
C LYS A 901 -22.83 29.92 13.49
N ARG A 902 -23.38 28.76 13.09
CA ARG A 902 -23.02 27.46 13.65
C ARG A 902 -21.70 26.92 13.13
N GLU A 903 -21.44 26.96 11.82
CA GLU A 903 -20.24 26.37 11.21
C GLU A 903 -19.10 27.37 11.03
N LEU A 904 -19.39 28.67 10.86
CA LEU A 904 -18.39 29.72 10.64
C LEU A 904 -18.11 30.55 11.90
N TYR A 905 -18.37 30.02 13.09
CA TYR A 905 -18.13 30.75 14.33
C TYR A 905 -16.65 31.15 14.48
N ASP A 906 -16.40 32.28 15.14
CA ASP A 906 -15.03 32.71 15.41
C ASP A 906 -14.49 32.02 16.66
N ILE A 907 -13.54 31.11 16.48
CA ILE A 907 -12.86 30.40 17.58
C ILE A 907 -12.02 31.35 18.44
N ASN A 908 -11.60 32.48 17.86
CA ASN A 908 -10.78 33.53 18.46
C ASN A 908 -11.61 34.70 18.99
N THR A 909 -12.91 34.50 19.26
CA THR A 909 -13.59 35.36 20.24
C THR A 909 -12.88 35.17 21.58
N SER A 910 -11.85 35.99 21.75
CA SER A 910 -10.85 35.94 22.80
C SER A 910 -11.53 36.17 24.14
N TYR A 911 -11.44 35.18 25.01
CA TYR A 911 -11.64 35.41 26.43
C TYR A 911 -10.43 36.24 26.90
N LEU A 912 -10.58 37.56 26.98
CA LEU A 912 -9.50 38.44 27.43
C LEU A 912 -9.05 37.99 28.84
N ALA A 913 -7.82 37.51 28.94
CA ALA A 913 -7.20 37.23 30.23
C ALA A 913 -7.10 38.55 31.00
N SER A 914 -7.78 38.67 32.14
CA SER A 914 -7.83 39.91 32.92
C SER A 914 -6.72 39.98 33.95
N GLY A 915 -6.18 41.18 34.21
CA GLY A 915 -5.27 41.42 35.32
C GLY A 915 -3.85 40.87 35.08
N GLU A 916 -3.31 40.10 36.01
CA GLU A 916 -1.90 39.66 35.93
C GLU A 916 -1.59 38.72 34.75
N PHE A 917 -2.63 38.17 34.10
CA PHE A 917 -2.51 37.23 32.97
C PHE A 917 -2.65 37.91 31.60
N GLU A 918 -2.78 39.24 31.53
CA GLU A 918 -2.90 39.98 30.26
C GLU A 918 -1.73 39.73 29.29
N LYS A 919 -0.55 39.38 29.83
CA LYS A 919 0.67 39.07 29.06
C LYS A 919 0.94 37.57 28.94
N ALA A 920 -0.02 36.71 29.26
CA ALA A 920 0.15 35.27 29.12
C ALA A 920 0.27 34.88 27.63
N TYR A 921 1.23 34.01 27.31
CA TYR A 921 1.33 33.40 25.99
C TYR A 921 0.23 32.37 25.74
N LEU A 922 -0.21 31.71 26.81
CA LEU A 922 -1.38 30.84 26.85
C LEU A 922 -2.11 31.13 28.16
N TYR A 923 -3.40 31.41 28.10
CA TYR A 923 -4.28 31.44 29.27
C TYR A 923 -5.50 30.59 28.97
N VAL A 924 -5.89 29.73 29.90
CA VAL A 924 -7.04 28.83 29.75
C VAL A 924 -7.86 28.85 31.03
N LYS A 925 -9.17 28.99 30.87
CA LYS A 925 -10.19 28.78 31.89
C LYS A 925 -11.01 27.55 31.53
N ALA A 926 -10.88 26.52 32.37
CA ALA A 926 -11.55 25.25 32.22
C ALA A 926 -13.07 25.43 32.12
N GLY A 927 -13.72 24.91 31.08
CA GLY A 927 -15.17 25.00 30.88
C GLY A 927 -15.71 26.43 30.65
N GLY A 928 -14.85 27.42 30.42
CA GLY A 928 -15.24 28.83 30.35
C GLY A 928 -16.16 29.23 29.18
N ARG A 929 -16.37 28.35 28.19
CA ARG A 929 -17.32 28.54 27.07
C ARG A 929 -18.58 27.69 27.19
N TRP A 930 -18.70 26.88 28.24
CA TRP A 930 -19.86 26.04 28.48
C TRP A 930 -20.88 26.75 29.38
N GLU A 931 -22.01 27.17 28.81
CA GLU A 931 -23.01 27.99 29.51
C GLU A 931 -23.99 27.20 30.40
N GLN A 932 -24.02 25.86 30.29
CA GLN A 932 -24.97 25.03 31.03
C GLN A 932 -24.38 24.54 32.35
N ASN A 933 -25.12 24.66 33.44
CA ASN A 933 -24.72 24.04 34.71
C ASN A 933 -24.74 22.51 34.60
N GLY A 934 -23.70 21.84 35.08
CA GLY A 934 -23.62 20.39 35.11
C GLY A 934 -22.22 19.85 34.87
N VAL A 935 -22.17 18.61 34.40
CA VAL A 935 -20.94 17.87 34.13
C VAL A 935 -20.92 17.51 32.64
N THR A 936 -19.76 17.66 32.00
CA THR A 936 -19.58 17.32 30.59
C THR A 936 -18.17 16.80 30.34
N GLU A 937 -17.96 15.98 29.31
CA GLU A 937 -16.61 15.53 28.95
C GLU A 937 -15.75 16.69 28.45
N TRP A 938 -14.43 16.57 28.61
CA TRP A 938 -13.52 17.61 28.11
C TRP A 938 -13.50 17.66 26.58
N ALA A 939 -13.59 18.88 26.06
CA ALA A 939 -13.33 19.18 24.65
C ALA A 939 -12.78 20.61 24.57
N LEU A 940 -11.83 20.85 23.66
CA LEU A 940 -11.09 22.12 23.57
C LEU A 940 -12.04 23.33 23.40
N GLU A 941 -13.13 23.15 22.65
CA GLU A 941 -14.14 24.17 22.38
C GLU A 941 -14.97 24.60 23.61
N LYS A 942 -14.97 23.80 24.68
CA LYS A 942 -15.70 24.09 25.93
C LYS A 942 -14.89 24.96 26.88
N ASP A 943 -13.57 24.99 26.74
CA ASP A 943 -12.71 25.86 27.51
C ASP A 943 -12.67 27.27 26.90
N ALA A 944 -12.48 28.28 27.73
CA ALA A 944 -12.18 29.63 27.26
C ALA A 944 -10.66 29.82 27.28
N SER A 945 -10.04 30.12 26.15
CA SER A 945 -8.60 30.28 26.05
C SER A 945 -8.17 31.51 25.24
N THR A 946 -6.97 32.00 25.54
CA THR A 946 -6.25 33.05 24.81
C THR A 946 -4.85 32.56 24.49
N PHE A 947 -4.44 32.78 23.23
CA PHE A 947 -3.11 32.44 22.73
C PHE A 947 -2.45 33.71 22.18
N TYR A 948 -1.18 33.93 22.51
CA TYR A 948 -0.34 34.92 21.85
C TYR A 948 0.41 34.19 20.72
N GLU A 949 0.16 34.55 19.46
CA GLU A 949 0.64 33.81 18.26
C GLU A 949 0.09 32.36 18.22
N THR A 950 -1.13 32.22 17.67
CA THR A 950 -2.03 31.05 17.79
C THR A 950 -1.45 29.68 17.42
N ASP A 951 -0.41 29.62 16.60
CA ASP A 951 0.06 28.36 16.02
C ASP A 951 1.19 27.71 16.84
N LYS A 952 1.82 28.50 17.73
CA LYS A 952 3.00 28.11 18.50
C LYS A 952 2.67 27.50 19.87
N TYR A 953 1.47 27.78 20.38
CA TYR A 953 1.04 27.37 21.71
C TYR A 953 -0.23 26.52 21.61
N GLY A 954 -0.39 25.55 22.50
CA GLY A 954 -1.53 24.63 22.49
C GLY A 954 -1.63 23.86 23.80
N TYR A 955 -2.78 23.23 24.04
CA TYR A 955 -2.92 22.34 25.18
C TYR A 955 -3.94 21.22 24.91
N ARG A 956 -3.80 20.12 25.65
CA ARG A 956 -4.77 19.03 25.76
C ARG A 956 -4.93 18.66 27.23
N VAL A 957 -6.14 18.29 27.62
CA VAL A 957 -6.44 17.87 28.99
C VAL A 957 -7.06 16.48 28.97
N HIS A 958 -6.52 15.59 29.78
CA HIS A 958 -7.15 14.32 30.14
C HIS A 958 -7.64 14.43 31.58
N CYS A 959 -8.95 14.39 31.77
CA CYS A 959 -9.61 14.46 33.07
C CYS A 959 -10.88 13.59 33.07
N ASP A 960 -11.47 13.34 34.24
CA ASP A 960 -12.70 12.56 34.35
C ASP A 960 -13.88 13.33 33.72
N ASN A 961 -13.94 14.66 33.91
CA ASN A 961 -14.93 15.55 33.30
C ASN A 961 -14.60 17.04 33.53
N ILE A 962 -15.35 17.92 32.88
CA ILE A 962 -15.50 19.35 33.22
C ILE A 962 -16.76 19.50 34.09
N ILE A 963 -16.63 20.19 35.21
CA ILE A 963 -17.77 20.64 36.03
C ILE A 963 -17.95 22.15 35.89
N VAL A 964 -19.19 22.58 35.67
CA VAL A 964 -19.58 24.00 35.59
C VAL A 964 -20.79 24.25 36.50
N ASP A 965 -20.66 25.24 37.37
CA ASP A 965 -21.73 25.77 38.22
C ASP A 965 -21.75 27.31 38.12
N LYS A 966 -22.77 27.95 38.68
CA LYS A 966 -22.97 29.41 38.60
C LYS A 966 -21.78 30.25 39.07
N SER A 967 -20.90 29.68 39.91
CA SER A 967 -19.80 30.39 40.55
C SER A 967 -18.40 29.87 40.20
N PHE A 968 -18.27 28.74 39.50
CA PHE A 968 -16.97 28.19 39.12
C PHE A 968 -17.06 27.19 37.96
N SER A 969 -15.93 26.97 37.31
CA SER A 969 -15.75 25.91 36.31
C SER A 969 -14.36 25.28 36.49
N ALA A 970 -14.24 23.96 36.33
CA ALA A 970 -12.98 23.25 36.53
C ALA A 970 -12.92 21.90 35.80
N TRP A 971 -11.71 21.49 35.42
CA TRP A 971 -11.39 20.11 35.09
C TRP A 971 -11.34 19.29 36.38
N GLN A 972 -12.10 18.21 36.44
CA GLN A 972 -12.18 17.31 37.58
C GLN A 972 -11.56 15.97 37.25
N GLY A 973 -10.72 15.44 38.13
CA GLY A 973 -10.17 14.11 37.96
C GLY A 973 -9.46 13.56 39.19
N LYS A 974 -9.50 12.24 39.38
CA LYS A 974 -8.55 11.56 40.31
C LYS A 974 -7.12 11.65 39.79
N LYS A 975 -6.97 11.63 38.46
CA LYS A 975 -5.75 11.93 37.74
C LYS A 975 -6.10 12.92 36.63
N ILE A 976 -5.37 14.03 36.53
CA ILE A 976 -5.51 15.01 35.46
C ILE A 976 -4.16 15.12 34.75
N GLU A 977 -4.13 14.95 33.44
CA GLU A 977 -2.93 15.13 32.63
C GLU A 977 -3.11 16.32 31.69
N LEU A 978 -2.13 17.22 31.67
CA LEU A 978 -2.10 18.41 30.83
C LEU A 978 -0.89 18.32 29.91
N ASP A 979 -1.14 18.24 28.61
CA ASP A 979 -0.09 18.29 27.58
C ASP A 979 -0.08 19.68 26.97
N LEU A 980 1.03 20.41 27.11
CA LEU A 980 1.20 21.76 26.59
C LEU A 980 2.13 21.77 25.39
N LYS A 981 1.68 22.34 24.28
CA LYS A 981 2.52 22.65 23.10
C LYS A 981 3.09 24.05 23.25
N LEU A 982 4.39 24.19 23.03
CA LEU A 982 5.17 25.42 23.21
C LEU A 982 6.20 25.55 22.06
N PRO A 983 6.76 26.76 21.80
CA PRO A 983 7.93 26.92 20.94
C PRO A 983 9.14 26.09 21.42
N PHE A 984 10.05 25.79 20.50
CA PHE A 984 11.34 25.18 20.81
C PHE A 984 12.10 26.02 21.84
N ASP A 985 12.55 25.38 22.92
CA ASP A 985 13.33 25.98 24.02
C ASP A 985 12.67 27.23 24.64
N PHE A 986 11.34 27.17 24.81
CA PHE A 986 10.55 28.23 25.45
C PHE A 986 10.99 28.48 26.91
N ASP A 987 11.31 29.74 27.23
CA ASP A 987 11.70 30.22 28.57
C ASP A 987 10.54 31.01 29.22
N GLY A 988 10.02 30.49 30.34
CA GLY A 988 8.84 31.08 30.98
C GLY A 988 8.38 30.36 32.25
N VAL A 989 7.14 30.63 32.65
CA VAL A 989 6.56 30.11 33.89
C VAL A 989 5.16 29.57 33.63
N ILE A 990 4.87 28.36 34.14
CA ILE A 990 3.52 27.79 34.14
C ILE A 990 2.87 28.04 35.50
N LYS A 991 1.64 28.54 35.49
CA LYS A 991 0.79 28.73 36.68
C LYS A 991 -0.47 27.87 36.52
N LEU A 992 -0.80 27.07 37.54
CA LEU A 992 -2.01 26.24 37.62
C LEU A 992 -2.88 26.69 38.79
N PHE A 993 -4.16 26.96 38.56
CA PHE A 993 -5.10 27.31 39.61
C PHE A 993 -5.89 26.08 40.06
N LEU A 994 -5.66 25.65 41.29
CA LEU A 994 -6.39 24.56 41.92
C LEU A 994 -7.58 25.11 42.68
N CYS A 995 -8.79 24.64 42.35
CA CYS A 995 -10.04 25.13 42.93
C CYS A 995 -10.55 24.24 44.08
N ASN A 996 -11.24 24.84 45.05
CA ASN A 996 -11.93 24.10 46.11
C ASN A 996 -13.26 24.77 46.55
N PRO A 997 -14.22 24.94 45.62
CA PRO A 997 -15.45 25.70 45.87
C PRO A 997 -16.33 25.07 46.96
N ASP A 998 -16.25 23.75 47.14
CA ASP A 998 -16.97 22.97 48.15
C ASP A 998 -16.23 22.86 49.50
N ASN A 999 -15.08 23.53 49.65
CA ASN A 999 -14.27 23.59 50.88
C ASN A 999 -13.97 22.20 51.48
N LYS A 1000 -13.82 21.18 50.64
CA LYS A 1000 -13.46 19.83 51.08
C LYS A 1000 -11.96 19.71 51.22
N VAL A 1001 -11.49 18.85 52.12
CA VAL A 1001 -10.05 18.56 52.22
C VAL A 1001 -9.61 17.87 50.92
N ARG A 1002 -8.87 18.57 50.07
CA ARG A 1002 -8.25 18.02 48.86
C ARG A 1002 -6.74 18.09 49.01
N LYS A 1003 -6.11 16.95 48.76
CA LYS A 1003 -4.65 16.79 48.73
C LYS A 1003 -4.27 16.11 47.43
N GLY A 1004 -3.11 16.44 46.91
CA GLY A 1004 -2.65 15.87 45.65
C GLY A 1004 -1.17 16.10 45.41
N THR A 1005 -0.64 15.41 44.42
CA THR A 1005 0.70 15.63 43.89
C THR A 1005 0.60 16.23 42.50
N VAL A 1006 1.47 17.18 42.20
CA VAL A 1006 1.66 17.73 40.85
C VAL A 1006 3.06 17.34 40.39
N PHE A 1007 3.12 16.53 39.34
CA PHE A 1007 4.35 16.07 38.73
C PHE A 1007 4.61 16.82 37.43
N PHE A 1008 5.81 17.37 37.30
CA PHE A 1008 6.24 18.18 36.17
C PHE A 1008 7.73 17.96 35.90
N ASN A 1009 8.09 17.42 34.73
CA ASN A 1009 9.48 17.22 34.28
C ASN A 1009 10.42 16.65 35.38
N GLY A 1010 10.03 15.53 35.99
CA GLY A 1010 10.81 14.87 37.05
C GLY A 1010 10.72 15.52 38.43
N ARG A 1011 10.01 16.64 38.57
CA ARG A 1011 9.78 17.35 39.83
C ARG A 1011 8.39 17.07 40.35
N GLU A 1012 8.29 16.59 41.58
CA GLU A 1012 7.03 16.39 42.29
C GLU A 1012 6.81 17.50 43.31
N THR A 1013 5.61 18.07 43.32
CA THR A 1013 5.17 19.08 44.30
C THR A 1013 3.92 18.57 45.01
N ILE A 1014 3.99 18.43 46.34
CA ILE A 1014 2.85 18.05 47.18
C ILE A 1014 2.00 19.29 47.48
N VAL A 1015 0.68 19.16 47.32
CA VAL A 1015 -0.31 20.19 47.64
C VAL A 1015 -1.18 19.70 48.79
N ASP A 1016 -0.77 20.01 50.03
CA ASP A 1016 -1.39 19.49 51.26
C ASP A 1016 -2.61 20.28 51.76
N HIS A 1017 -2.91 21.43 51.17
CA HIS A 1017 -4.06 22.26 51.52
C HIS A 1017 -4.48 23.20 50.38
N ILE A 1018 -5.62 22.94 49.75
CA ILE A 1018 -6.24 23.83 48.76
C ILE A 1018 -7.38 24.59 49.48
N PRO A 1019 -7.26 25.91 49.71
CA PRO A 1019 -8.26 26.67 50.43
C PRO A 1019 -9.49 26.92 49.56
N ARG A 1020 -10.61 27.37 50.15
CA ARG A 1020 -11.91 27.51 49.44
C ARG A 1020 -11.81 28.43 48.22
N GLU A 1021 -11.06 29.50 48.36
CA GLU A 1021 -10.74 30.49 47.33
C GLU A 1021 -9.81 29.96 46.24
N GLY A 1022 -9.30 28.74 46.38
CA GLY A 1022 -8.33 28.12 45.47
C GLY A 1022 -6.90 28.61 45.69
N LYS A 1023 -5.95 28.00 44.98
CA LYS A 1023 -4.53 28.35 45.10
C LYS A 1023 -3.81 28.16 43.76
N TRP A 1024 -2.91 29.10 43.46
CA TRP A 1024 -1.99 28.99 42.34
C TRP A 1024 -0.75 28.15 42.70
N VAL A 1025 -0.40 27.21 41.82
CA VAL A 1025 0.85 26.45 41.84
C VAL A 1025 1.68 26.90 40.64
N THR A 1026 2.95 27.24 40.87
CA THR A 1026 3.82 27.89 39.86
C THR A 1026 5.06 27.04 39.59
N PHE A 1027 5.35 26.78 38.32
CA PHE A 1027 6.50 26.03 37.84
C PHE A 1027 7.37 26.91 36.94
N LYS A 1028 8.64 27.08 37.30
CA LYS A 1028 9.63 27.70 36.41
C LYS A 1028 10.13 26.67 35.40
N LEU A 1029 10.15 27.05 34.13
CA LEU A 1029 10.77 26.30 33.04
C LEU A 1029 12.27 26.59 33.03
N ASN A 1030 13.09 25.55 33.07
CA ASN A 1030 14.54 25.68 32.96
C ASN A 1030 14.98 25.53 31.49
N PRO A 1031 16.09 26.16 31.07
CA PRO A 1031 16.67 25.94 29.74
C PRO A 1031 16.88 24.45 29.46
N GLY A 1032 16.49 23.98 28.27
CA GLY A 1032 16.60 22.56 27.90
C GLY A 1032 15.38 21.69 28.24
N GLU A 1033 14.47 22.12 29.15
CA GLU A 1033 13.27 21.35 29.50
C GLU A 1033 12.17 21.38 28.42
N THR A 1034 12.30 22.25 27.42
CA THR A 1034 11.32 22.51 26.36
C THR A 1034 11.87 22.29 24.94
N LEU A 1035 13.00 21.59 24.80
CA LEU A 1035 13.65 21.30 23.50
C LEU A 1035 12.78 20.52 22.53
N LEU A 1036 11.82 19.74 23.03
CA LEU A 1036 10.91 18.94 22.20
C LEU A 1036 9.58 19.67 21.89
N GLY A 1037 9.42 20.93 22.34
CA GLY A 1037 8.24 21.76 22.06
C GLY A 1037 6.93 21.27 22.73
N ASN A 1038 7.00 20.29 23.63
CA ASN A 1038 5.85 19.79 24.39
C ASN A 1038 6.23 19.53 25.86
N ILE A 1039 5.32 19.80 26.80
CA ILE A 1039 5.49 19.45 28.21
C ILE A 1039 4.23 18.81 28.80
N GLY A 1040 4.41 17.73 29.56
CA GLY A 1040 3.35 17.09 30.34
C GLY A 1040 3.35 17.51 31.81
N ILE A 1041 2.16 17.78 32.36
CA ILE A 1041 1.91 17.94 33.79
C ILE A 1041 0.91 16.89 34.23
N THR A 1042 1.21 16.14 35.29
CA THR A 1042 0.28 15.17 35.86
C THR A 1042 -0.11 15.59 37.28
N LEU A 1043 -1.41 15.73 37.53
CA LEU A 1043 -1.96 15.96 38.86
C LEU A 1043 -2.64 14.68 39.35
N THR A 1044 -2.27 14.20 40.52
CA THR A 1044 -2.89 13.00 41.12
C THR A 1044 -3.48 13.36 42.47
N GLY A 1045 -4.78 13.10 42.64
CA GLY A 1045 -5.46 13.25 43.92
C GLY A 1045 -5.06 12.15 44.89
N LEU A 1046 -4.75 12.53 46.14
CA LEU A 1046 -4.46 11.59 47.22
C LEU A 1046 -5.77 11.14 47.90
N ASP A 1047 -5.72 10.00 48.59
CA ASP A 1047 -6.85 9.41 49.32
C ASP A 1047 -8.12 9.17 48.46
N GLY A 1048 -7.93 8.96 47.15
CA GLY A 1048 -9.00 8.66 46.19
C GLY A 1048 -9.93 9.85 45.86
N ARG A 1049 -9.56 11.07 46.25
CA ARG A 1049 -10.36 12.29 46.00
C ARG A 1049 -9.94 12.97 44.70
N SER A 1050 -10.91 13.46 43.93
CA SER A 1050 -10.61 14.23 42.71
C SER A 1050 -10.07 15.62 43.04
N LEU A 1051 -9.12 16.08 42.23
CA LEU A 1051 -8.67 17.47 42.18
C LEU A 1051 -9.55 18.28 41.21
N LEU A 1052 -9.55 19.60 41.38
CA LEU A 1052 -10.18 20.54 40.46
C LEU A 1052 -9.13 21.54 39.97
N VAL A 1053 -8.98 21.67 38.66
CA VAL A 1053 -8.11 22.68 38.02
C VAL A 1053 -9.00 23.66 37.26
N GLY A 1054 -9.05 24.92 37.70
CA GLY A 1054 -9.91 25.94 37.09
C GLY A 1054 -9.23 26.71 35.98
N GLU A 1055 -7.93 26.97 36.12
CA GLU A 1055 -7.19 27.83 35.20
C GLU A 1055 -5.75 27.36 35.01
N ILE A 1056 -5.19 27.64 33.85
CA ILE A 1056 -3.75 27.54 33.57
C ILE A 1056 -3.29 28.78 32.81
N ALA A 1057 -2.11 29.27 33.18
CA ALA A 1057 -1.45 30.37 32.48
C ALA A 1057 0.01 30.04 32.20
N LEU A 1058 0.45 30.29 30.99
CA LEU A 1058 1.85 30.29 30.57
C LEU A 1058 2.30 31.74 30.44
N MET A 1059 3.21 32.14 31.31
CA MET A 1059 3.68 33.51 31.44
C MET A 1059 5.10 33.64 30.88
N PRO A 1060 5.47 34.81 30.33
CA PRO A 1060 6.87 35.14 30.11
C PRO A 1060 7.64 35.10 31.43
N LYS A 1061 8.93 34.82 31.32
CA LYS A 1061 9.85 34.98 32.45
C LYS A 1061 9.82 36.44 32.90
N GLN A 1062 9.45 36.63 34.16
CA GLN A 1062 9.47 37.95 34.81
C GLN A 1062 10.89 38.39 35.11
#